data_AF-A0A171CCF1-F1
#
_entry.id   AF-A0A171CCF1-F1
#
_cell.length_a   1.000
_cell.length_b   1.000
_cell.length_c   1.000
_cell.angle_alpha   90.00
_cell.angle_beta   90.00
_cell.angle_gamma   90.00
#
_symmetry.space_group_name_H-M   'P 1'
#
loop_
_entity.id
_entity.type
_entity.pdbx_description
1 polymer ?
#
loop_
_entity_poly.entity_id
_entity_poly.type
_entity_poly.pdbx_seq_one_letter_code
_entity_poly.pdbx_strand_id
1 'polypeptide(L)'
;MNTDPGKAIPVLGCHIGFEGYPEPLARLREGADAVWTDLDGAPTDRPIAESEVERFLLLARTPADLRRAVPLAALLPEARTIVVVVSESPRWRPAPVPVADNAQYWRRLLDLRVRRGQGDSWRVETDFARAVPSGGVLKALARGLAGGQRGVLYKPVVSLAGVGSHHWRPGDPNVVPAPVTGPVPARRAAPGCDLVLRTPGAEAPGWQEEGGAAPIDRPVSGEGPGGLGAIPPRTPTHGLVPAQTPPRVHGRSGAGPLLSVDDLPPVDELSVCPIGFAAVVDGPLGELREGSGTYEITARGEVATLIAPSGALTEPDVARVRELTGVAVDLDGDWAEPYGVARVVCGLAAAGVPVVARPGSRWSGVLGAELAALLNGFDPAGLSDPLTREQFSIRLRRSALGLHSVAARWRALAVARGLRPPDPPTVSVLLCTRRPELVGFALGQIARQRGVETEVVLTLHGFTADLPGVAEAVSSYPGVITVIEEDPGVVFGDVLNRAARRASGQYLTKMDDDDWYGPDHLADLLLAQSYSGADLVGAAPEFFYLAPIGTTVRREFRTELYSEHVAGSSILVSRGVFDGVGGFRPISRTVDGQLLESVSAAGGRIYRCHGLNYLVSRRSLSGHTWQEPLSRFLQKYRQQWRGLYANALMEMEGDALVTGPLAAGGTAAAGAGGR
;
A
#
# COMPACT_ATOMS: atom_id res chain seq x y z
N MET A 1 22.89 29.17 -22.81
CA MET A 1 22.79 29.52 -24.25
C MET A 1 21.79 30.66 -24.36
N ASN A 2 22.20 31.80 -24.93
CA ASN A 2 21.33 32.97 -25.12
C ASN A 2 20.22 32.62 -26.12
N THR A 3 18.97 32.51 -25.66
CA THR A 3 17.79 32.34 -26.51
C THR A 3 17.09 33.66 -26.72
N ASP A 4 16.84 33.99 -27.98
CA ASP A 4 16.05 35.12 -28.48
C ASP A 4 14.63 35.11 -27.84
N PRO A 5 14.20 36.20 -27.16
CA PRO A 5 12.97 36.21 -26.33
C PRO A 5 11.64 36.18 -27.11
N GLY A 6 11.65 35.87 -28.42
CA GLY A 6 10.46 35.92 -29.28
C GLY A 6 10.05 34.60 -29.95
N LYS A 7 10.77 33.49 -29.77
CA LYS A 7 10.46 32.22 -30.46
C LYS A 7 9.78 31.23 -29.51
N ALA A 8 8.48 31.05 -29.67
CA ALA A 8 7.70 30.06 -28.93
C ALA A 8 8.38 28.68 -29.01
N ILE A 9 8.57 28.01 -27.88
CA ILE A 9 9.02 26.62 -27.83
C ILE A 9 7.89 25.78 -28.41
N PRO A 10 8.04 25.16 -29.60
CA PRO A 10 6.94 24.43 -30.22
C PRO A 10 6.61 23.15 -29.44
N VAL A 11 7.61 22.54 -28.81
CA VAL A 11 7.48 21.27 -28.10
C VAL A 11 8.40 21.24 -26.88
N LEU A 12 7.84 20.98 -25.70
CA LEU A 12 8.59 20.76 -24.45
C LEU A 12 8.41 19.32 -23.98
N GLY A 13 9.50 18.68 -23.55
CA GLY A 13 9.51 17.33 -23.00
C GLY A 13 9.96 17.30 -21.54
N CYS A 14 9.33 16.46 -20.73
CA CYS A 14 9.75 16.13 -19.37
C CYS A 14 9.80 14.61 -19.20
N HIS A 15 10.68 14.12 -18.34
CA HIS A 15 10.68 12.72 -17.94
C HIS A 15 10.90 12.53 -16.44
N ILE A 16 10.49 11.37 -15.93
CA ILE A 16 10.62 11.00 -14.52
C ILE A 16 10.73 9.48 -14.37
N GLY A 17 11.55 9.04 -13.43
CA GLY A 17 11.74 7.63 -13.04
C GLY A 17 12.70 6.84 -13.92
N PHE A 18 13.53 7.51 -14.72
CA PHE A 18 14.49 6.87 -15.65
C PHE A 18 15.93 6.84 -15.12
N GLU A 19 16.15 7.18 -13.85
CA GLU A 19 17.44 7.03 -13.17
C GLU A 19 17.90 5.56 -13.25
N GLY A 20 19.04 5.30 -13.89
CA GLY A 20 19.52 3.94 -14.18
C GLY A 20 18.92 3.27 -15.44
N TYR A 21 18.06 3.95 -16.20
CA TYR A 21 17.42 3.44 -17.42
C TYR A 21 17.63 4.34 -18.65
N PRO A 22 18.88 4.59 -19.09
CA PRO A 22 19.16 5.50 -20.20
C PRO A 22 18.64 5.00 -21.55
N GLU A 23 18.68 3.70 -21.82
CA GLU A 23 18.27 3.15 -23.13
C GLU A 23 16.75 3.20 -23.37
N PRO A 24 15.86 2.80 -22.41
CA PRO A 24 14.43 3.03 -22.57
C PRO A 24 14.07 4.50 -22.78
N LEU A 25 14.73 5.41 -22.04
CA LEU A 25 14.51 6.85 -22.19
C LEU A 25 14.92 7.35 -23.59
N ALA A 26 16.09 6.94 -24.08
CA ALA A 26 16.58 7.32 -25.40
C ALA A 26 15.60 6.90 -26.51
N ARG A 27 15.06 5.67 -26.46
CA ARG A 27 14.06 5.17 -27.42
C ARG A 27 12.76 5.97 -27.39
N LEU A 28 12.28 6.37 -26.21
CA LEU A 28 11.05 7.15 -26.10
C LEU A 28 11.20 8.60 -26.58
N ARG A 29 12.42 9.14 -26.52
CA ARG A 29 12.76 10.48 -27.03
C ARG A 29 13.01 10.49 -28.54
N GLU A 30 13.27 9.33 -29.14
CA GLU A 30 13.55 9.21 -30.56
C GLU A 30 12.40 9.78 -31.42
N GLY A 31 12.72 10.69 -32.34
CA GLY A 31 11.75 11.34 -33.21
C GLY A 31 10.97 12.51 -32.57
N ALA A 32 11.23 12.87 -31.32
CA ALA A 32 10.67 14.06 -30.67
C ALA A 32 11.70 15.19 -30.61
N ASP A 33 11.54 16.19 -31.49
CA ASP A 33 12.31 17.44 -31.44
C ASP A 33 11.78 18.33 -30.30
N ALA A 34 12.23 18.05 -29.08
CA ALA A 34 11.80 18.70 -27.86
C ALA A 34 12.99 19.02 -26.94
N VAL A 35 12.87 20.10 -26.17
CA VAL A 35 13.78 20.37 -25.04
C VAL A 35 13.34 19.49 -23.88
N TRP A 36 14.24 18.62 -23.40
CA TRP A 36 13.95 17.63 -22.36
C TRP A 36 14.43 18.08 -20.99
N THR A 37 13.56 18.03 -19.99
CA THR A 37 13.88 18.25 -18.56
C THR A 37 13.72 16.95 -17.77
N ASP A 38 14.69 16.63 -16.92
CA ASP A 38 14.58 15.56 -15.93
C ASP A 38 13.89 16.08 -14.67
N LEU A 39 12.70 15.55 -14.37
CA LEU A 39 11.95 15.95 -13.19
C LEU A 39 12.53 15.37 -11.90
N ASP A 40 13.32 14.29 -11.95
CA ASP A 40 13.96 13.77 -10.74
C ASP A 40 15.07 14.70 -10.25
N GLY A 41 15.77 15.35 -11.19
CA GLY A 41 16.82 16.35 -10.95
C GLY A 41 16.37 17.82 -10.99
N ALA A 42 15.10 18.09 -11.33
CA ALA A 42 14.63 19.46 -11.51
C ALA A 42 14.52 20.21 -10.16
N PRO A 43 14.90 21.50 -10.12
CA PRO A 43 14.65 22.30 -8.94
C PRO A 43 13.14 22.60 -8.80
N THR A 44 12.70 22.78 -7.56
CA THR A 44 11.30 23.12 -7.24
C THR A 44 11.06 24.63 -7.16
N ASP A 45 12.04 25.45 -7.57
CA ASP A 45 12.06 26.90 -7.37
C ASP A 45 11.38 27.70 -8.48
N ARG A 46 11.22 27.12 -9.68
CA ARG A 46 10.73 27.83 -10.86
C ARG A 46 9.91 26.93 -11.79
N PRO A 47 8.96 27.49 -12.56
CA PRO A 47 8.29 26.77 -13.64
C PRO A 47 9.29 26.21 -14.64
N ILE A 48 9.00 25.05 -15.23
CA ILE A 48 9.84 24.42 -16.25
C ILE A 48 9.84 25.24 -17.55
N ALA A 49 8.74 25.93 -17.83
CA ALA A 49 8.67 26.93 -18.90
C ALA A 49 7.86 28.15 -18.44
N GLU A 50 8.32 29.34 -18.84
CA GLU A 50 7.69 30.62 -18.50
C GLU A 50 6.54 30.99 -19.44
N SER A 51 6.48 30.38 -20.64
CA SER A 51 5.47 30.66 -21.67
C SER A 51 4.60 29.43 -21.96
N GLU A 52 3.40 29.67 -22.52
CA GLU A 52 2.58 28.61 -23.12
C GLU A 52 3.37 27.86 -24.20
N VAL A 53 3.17 26.55 -24.31
CA VAL A 53 3.76 25.70 -25.34
C VAL A 53 2.68 25.07 -26.22
N GLU A 54 2.95 24.84 -27.49
CA GLU A 54 1.95 24.21 -28.37
C GLU A 54 1.74 22.74 -27.96
N ARG A 55 2.84 22.02 -27.71
CA ARG A 55 2.82 20.62 -27.29
C ARG A 55 3.71 20.35 -26.08
N PHE A 56 3.17 19.62 -25.10
CA PHE A 56 3.89 19.13 -23.93
C PHE A 56 3.92 17.59 -23.91
N LEU A 57 5.09 17.01 -23.67
CA LEU A 57 5.29 15.58 -23.50
C LEU A 57 5.78 15.28 -22.09
N LEU A 58 5.15 14.33 -21.40
CA LEU A 58 5.64 13.75 -20.16
C LEU A 58 5.89 12.26 -20.33
N LEU A 59 7.13 11.82 -20.13
CA LEU A 59 7.50 10.42 -20.08
C LEU A 59 7.67 9.99 -18.61
N ALA A 60 6.75 9.19 -18.09
CA ALA A 60 6.93 8.50 -16.82
C ALA A 60 7.37 7.06 -17.09
N ARG A 61 8.38 6.55 -16.38
CA ARG A 61 8.74 5.13 -16.53
C ARG A 61 7.57 4.23 -16.10
N THR A 62 6.94 4.51 -14.96
CA THR A 62 5.89 3.68 -14.37
C THR A 62 4.72 4.51 -13.79
N PRO A 63 3.59 3.89 -13.44
CA PRO A 63 2.51 4.54 -12.69
C PRO A 63 2.99 5.22 -11.39
N ALA A 64 3.91 4.60 -10.64
CA ALA A 64 4.51 5.20 -9.45
C ALA A 64 5.25 6.50 -9.80
N ASP A 65 5.99 6.53 -10.91
CA ASP A 65 6.73 7.73 -11.33
C ASP A 65 5.76 8.82 -11.82
N LEU A 66 4.65 8.45 -12.46
CA LEU A 66 3.58 9.40 -12.80
C LEU A 66 2.98 10.04 -11.54
N ARG A 67 2.75 9.25 -10.48
CA ARG A 67 2.31 9.75 -9.17
C ARG A 67 3.36 10.67 -8.55
N ARG A 68 4.64 10.34 -8.66
CA ARG A 68 5.75 11.20 -8.21
C ARG A 68 5.83 12.55 -8.94
N ALA A 69 5.33 12.64 -10.18
CA ALA A 69 5.25 13.91 -10.88
C ALA A 69 4.08 14.81 -10.41
N VAL A 70 3.06 14.27 -9.73
CA VAL A 70 1.87 15.02 -9.31
C VAL A 70 2.19 16.20 -8.37
N PRO A 71 3.08 16.08 -7.36
CA PRO A 71 3.52 17.21 -6.55
C PRO A 71 4.16 18.35 -7.33
N LEU A 72 4.78 18.04 -8.48
CA LEU A 72 5.44 19.00 -9.36
C LEU A 72 4.48 19.62 -10.39
N ALA A 73 3.21 19.25 -10.38
CA ALA A 73 2.23 19.64 -11.40
C ALA A 73 2.09 21.17 -11.58
N ALA A 74 2.36 21.96 -10.54
CA ALA A 74 2.31 23.43 -10.61
C ALA A 74 3.50 24.03 -11.40
N LEU A 75 4.57 23.27 -11.62
CA LEU A 75 5.75 23.70 -12.39
C LEU A 75 5.64 23.36 -13.88
N LEU A 76 4.66 22.53 -14.26
CA LEU A 76 4.45 22.10 -15.64
C LEU A 76 3.79 23.23 -16.47
N PRO A 77 4.11 23.35 -17.77
CA PRO A 77 3.59 24.43 -18.60
C PRO A 77 2.09 24.30 -18.89
N GLU A 78 1.50 25.37 -19.39
CA GLU A 78 0.24 25.28 -20.12
C GLU A 78 0.48 24.82 -21.56
N ALA A 79 -0.36 23.91 -22.06
CA ALA A 79 -0.22 23.36 -23.41
C ALA A 79 -1.56 23.07 -24.09
N ARG A 80 -1.59 23.15 -25.43
CA ARG A 80 -2.76 22.76 -26.25
C ARG A 80 -2.84 21.25 -26.46
N THR A 81 -1.71 20.63 -26.80
CA THR A 81 -1.59 19.18 -26.90
C THR A 81 -0.75 18.67 -25.74
N ILE A 82 -1.31 17.77 -24.94
CA ILE A 82 -0.59 17.12 -23.82
C ILE A 82 -0.51 15.63 -24.12
N VAL A 83 0.72 15.11 -24.13
CA VAL A 83 1.03 13.70 -24.32
C VAL A 83 1.67 13.16 -23.05
N VAL A 84 1.09 12.12 -22.47
CA VAL A 84 1.66 11.40 -21.33
C VAL A 84 1.93 9.96 -21.73
N VAL A 85 3.17 9.50 -21.55
CA VAL A 85 3.56 8.10 -21.74
C VAL A 85 3.90 7.51 -20.39
N VAL A 86 3.30 6.36 -20.08
CA VAL A 86 3.72 5.47 -19.00
C VAL A 86 4.41 4.28 -19.66
N SER A 87 5.73 4.19 -19.54
CA SER A 87 6.55 3.24 -20.32
C SER A 87 6.30 1.78 -19.93
N GLU A 88 6.07 1.51 -18.66
CA GLU A 88 5.85 0.16 -18.12
C GLU A 88 4.69 0.22 -17.12
N SER A 89 3.72 -0.69 -17.23
CA SER A 89 2.63 -0.79 -16.26
C SER A 89 2.32 -2.26 -16.01
N PRO A 90 2.10 -2.68 -14.75
CA PRO A 90 1.69 -4.05 -14.49
C PRO A 90 0.26 -4.27 -15.01
N ARG A 91 -0.03 -5.51 -15.42
CA ARG A 91 -1.31 -5.88 -16.07
C ARG A 91 -2.56 -5.62 -15.23
N TRP A 92 -2.43 -5.58 -13.91
CA TRP A 92 -3.55 -5.33 -12.99
C TRP A 92 -3.86 -3.84 -12.83
N ARG A 93 -2.96 -2.94 -13.26
CA ARG A 93 -3.22 -1.49 -13.22
C ARG A 93 -4.19 -1.13 -14.35
N PRO A 94 -5.24 -0.34 -14.10
CA PRO A 94 -6.12 0.12 -15.18
C PRO A 94 -5.38 1.05 -16.14
N ALA A 95 -5.97 1.28 -17.31
CA ALA A 95 -5.50 2.32 -18.22
C ALA A 95 -5.58 3.70 -17.53
N PRO A 96 -4.63 4.62 -17.77
CA PRO A 96 -4.66 5.99 -17.26
C PRO A 96 -5.71 6.83 -17.98
N VAL A 97 -6.99 6.49 -17.83
CA VAL A 97 -8.10 7.30 -18.34
C VAL A 97 -8.30 8.49 -17.38
N PRO A 98 -8.29 9.75 -17.86
CA PRO A 98 -8.39 10.89 -16.97
C PRO A 98 -9.74 10.91 -16.26
N VAL A 99 -9.72 10.95 -14.93
CA VAL A 99 -10.90 11.24 -14.11
C VAL A 99 -10.99 12.75 -13.96
N ALA A 100 -11.79 13.37 -14.83
CA ALA A 100 -11.97 14.81 -14.87
C ALA A 100 -12.51 15.34 -13.55
N ASP A 101 -11.91 16.42 -13.07
CA ASP A 101 -12.48 17.25 -12.00
C ASP A 101 -13.40 18.32 -12.59
N ASN A 102 -13.95 19.18 -11.73
CA ASN A 102 -14.83 20.27 -12.15
C ASN A 102 -14.08 21.46 -12.77
N ALA A 103 -12.81 21.29 -13.16
CA ALA A 103 -12.04 22.37 -13.77
C ALA A 103 -12.63 22.75 -15.13
N GLN A 104 -12.77 24.06 -15.36
CA GLN A 104 -13.44 24.58 -16.56
C GLN A 104 -12.71 24.23 -17.87
N TYR A 105 -11.40 23.96 -17.81
CA TYR A 105 -10.61 23.66 -18.99
C TYR A 105 -11.01 22.32 -19.65
N TRP A 106 -11.64 21.38 -18.93
CA TRP A 106 -12.16 20.14 -19.53
C TRP A 106 -13.23 20.40 -20.59
N ARG A 107 -13.95 21.53 -20.53
CA ARG A 107 -14.92 21.94 -21.57
C ARG A 107 -14.25 22.30 -22.90
N ARG A 108 -12.92 22.43 -22.92
CA ARG A 108 -12.12 22.76 -24.11
C ARG A 108 -11.50 21.52 -24.76
N LEU A 109 -11.69 20.33 -24.19
CA LEU A 109 -11.16 19.08 -24.73
C LEU A 109 -11.79 18.80 -26.11
N LEU A 110 -10.94 18.61 -27.11
CA LEU A 110 -11.32 18.30 -28.48
C LEU A 110 -11.15 16.81 -28.79
N ASP A 111 -10.07 16.20 -28.30
CA ASP A 111 -9.76 14.79 -28.51
C ASP A 111 -9.05 14.20 -27.28
N LEU A 112 -9.33 12.93 -27.00
CA LEU A 112 -8.68 12.13 -25.96
C LEU A 112 -8.44 10.73 -26.52
N ARG A 113 -7.17 10.34 -26.61
CA ARG A 113 -6.76 9.01 -27.08
C ARG A 113 -5.93 8.32 -26.04
N VAL A 114 -6.38 7.15 -25.61
CA VAL A 114 -5.64 6.25 -24.73
C VAL A 114 -5.27 5.00 -25.52
N ARG A 115 -3.97 4.74 -25.69
CA ARG A 115 -3.45 3.63 -26.49
C ARG A 115 -2.53 2.76 -25.65
N ARG A 116 -2.67 1.44 -25.78
CA ARG A 116 -1.72 0.48 -25.24
C ARG A 116 -0.65 0.22 -26.29
N GLY A 117 0.61 0.38 -25.91
CA GLY A 117 1.76 0.11 -26.77
C GLY A 117 2.37 -1.28 -26.51
N GLN A 118 3.56 -1.50 -27.06
CA GLN A 118 4.38 -2.67 -26.72
C GLN A 118 4.83 -2.60 -25.25
N GLY A 119 5.08 -3.77 -24.64
CA GLY A 119 5.60 -3.86 -23.26
C GLY A 119 4.64 -3.38 -22.17
N ASP A 120 3.32 -3.45 -22.39
CA ASP A 120 2.30 -2.94 -21.47
C ASP A 120 2.39 -1.43 -21.17
N SER A 121 3.00 -0.66 -22.09
CA SER A 121 3.04 0.81 -22.05
C SER A 121 1.67 1.44 -22.34
N TRP A 122 1.45 2.63 -21.79
CA TRP A 122 0.29 3.48 -22.09
C TRP A 122 0.72 4.81 -22.69
N ARG A 123 0.02 5.25 -23.73
CA ARG A 123 0.13 6.60 -24.28
C ARG A 123 -1.23 7.27 -24.20
N VAL A 124 -1.27 8.42 -23.54
CA VAL A 124 -2.44 9.29 -23.47
C VAL A 124 -2.13 10.57 -24.22
N GLU A 125 -3.00 10.94 -25.14
CA GLU A 125 -2.89 12.16 -25.93
C GLU A 125 -4.20 12.93 -25.79
N THR A 126 -4.10 14.18 -25.36
CA THR A 126 -5.23 15.09 -25.20
C THR A 126 -4.99 16.37 -25.98
N ASP A 127 -5.97 16.76 -26.77
CA ASP A 127 -5.95 18.00 -27.54
C ASP A 127 -7.04 18.95 -27.05
N PHE A 128 -6.69 20.21 -26.83
CA PHE A 128 -7.59 21.24 -26.34
C PHE A 128 -7.67 22.41 -27.32
N ALA A 129 -8.83 23.09 -27.35
CA ALA A 129 -9.04 24.25 -28.21
C ALA A 129 -8.13 25.45 -27.88
N ARG A 130 -7.57 25.49 -26.66
CA ARG A 130 -6.61 26.50 -26.15
C ARG A 130 -5.66 25.82 -25.18
N ALA A 131 -4.54 26.48 -24.88
CA ALA A 131 -3.64 26.00 -23.84
C ALA A 131 -4.39 25.82 -22.50
N VAL A 132 -4.05 24.75 -21.80
CA VAL A 132 -4.58 24.40 -20.48
C VAL A 132 -3.44 23.95 -19.56
N PRO A 133 -3.58 24.04 -18.24
CA PRO A 133 -2.55 23.59 -17.31
C PRO A 133 -2.26 22.08 -17.45
N SER A 134 -1.06 21.73 -17.90
CA SER A 134 -0.67 20.32 -18.10
C SER A 134 -0.69 19.53 -16.78
N GLY A 135 -0.34 20.19 -15.68
CA GLY A 135 -0.44 19.63 -14.34
C GLY A 135 -1.86 19.21 -13.94
N GLY A 136 -2.89 19.89 -14.45
CA GLY A 136 -4.28 19.51 -14.22
C GLY A 136 -4.66 18.20 -14.90
N VAL A 137 -4.20 17.99 -16.14
CA VAL A 137 -4.37 16.72 -16.87
C VAL A 137 -3.62 15.59 -16.18
N LEU A 138 -2.36 15.82 -15.79
CA LEU A 138 -1.56 14.85 -15.02
C LEU A 138 -2.27 14.38 -13.75
N LYS A 139 -2.83 15.31 -12.96
CA LYS A 139 -3.61 14.99 -11.75
C LYS A 139 -4.80 14.08 -12.07
N ALA A 140 -5.53 14.34 -13.15
CA ALA A 140 -6.67 13.52 -13.57
C ALA A 140 -6.25 12.12 -14.03
N LEU A 141 -5.12 11.98 -14.72
CA LEU A 141 -4.57 10.68 -15.13
C LEU A 141 -4.12 9.86 -13.92
N ALA A 142 -3.42 10.48 -12.97
CA ALA A 142 -3.00 9.83 -11.73
C ALA A 142 -4.20 9.33 -10.90
N ARG A 143 -5.30 10.12 -10.85
CA ARG A 143 -6.58 9.68 -10.25
C ARG A 143 -7.18 8.48 -10.98
N GLY A 144 -7.15 8.48 -12.31
CA GLY A 144 -7.62 7.35 -13.13
C GLY A 144 -6.90 6.05 -12.81
N LEU A 145 -5.58 6.10 -12.59
CA LEU A 145 -4.79 4.94 -12.19
C LEU A 145 -5.07 4.46 -10.76
N ALA A 146 -5.45 5.39 -9.88
CA ALA A 146 -5.73 5.12 -8.47
C ALA A 146 -7.19 4.72 -8.21
N GLY A 147 -8.08 4.83 -9.21
CA GLY A 147 -9.54 4.62 -9.18
C GLY A 147 -10.33 5.65 -8.37
N GLY A 148 -11.66 5.56 -8.40
CA GLY A 148 -12.60 6.66 -8.08
C GLY A 148 -12.64 7.17 -6.64
N GLN A 149 -11.91 6.56 -5.71
CA GLN A 149 -11.89 7.01 -4.32
C GLN A 149 -11.27 8.40 -4.18
N ARG A 150 -12.11 9.33 -3.71
CA ARG A 150 -11.71 10.62 -3.15
C ARG A 150 -11.16 10.38 -1.75
N GLY A 151 -9.98 9.77 -1.65
CA GLY A 151 -9.30 9.67 -0.36
C GLY A 151 -9.25 11.06 0.29
N VAL A 152 -9.35 11.12 1.62
CA VAL A 152 -9.14 12.37 2.35
C VAL A 152 -7.78 12.91 1.92
N LEU A 153 -7.75 14.10 1.30
CA LEU A 153 -6.48 14.77 1.04
C LEU A 153 -5.79 14.90 2.39
N TYR A 154 -4.69 14.17 2.55
CA TYR A 154 -3.95 14.07 3.80
C TYR A 154 -3.68 15.48 4.33
N LYS A 155 -4.18 15.77 5.54
CA LYS A 155 -3.72 16.92 6.33
C LYS A 155 -2.41 16.52 7.02
N PRO A 156 -1.40 17.39 7.11
CA PRO A 156 -1.34 18.79 6.68
C PRO A 156 -1.13 19.03 5.18
N VAL A 157 -1.34 20.28 4.75
CA VAL A 157 -0.84 20.83 3.48
C VAL A 157 0.68 20.96 3.56
N VAL A 158 1.38 20.39 2.57
CA VAL A 158 2.85 20.30 2.56
C VAL A 158 3.44 21.19 1.47
N SER A 159 4.53 21.87 1.79
CA SER A 159 5.46 22.42 0.82
C SER A 159 6.65 21.49 0.64
N LEU A 160 7.08 21.27 -0.61
CA LEU A 160 8.27 20.51 -0.95
C LEU A 160 9.31 21.44 -1.58
N ALA A 161 10.55 21.39 -1.08
CA ALA A 161 11.64 22.24 -1.52
C ALA A 161 12.93 21.45 -1.76
N GLY A 162 13.51 21.56 -2.94
CA GLY A 162 14.77 20.89 -3.30
C GLY A 162 14.58 19.66 -4.20
N VAL A 163 15.71 19.21 -4.76
CA VAL A 163 15.78 18.07 -5.69
C VAL A 163 15.40 16.77 -4.96
N GLY A 164 14.67 15.88 -5.63
CA GLY A 164 14.22 14.61 -5.05
C GLY A 164 13.12 14.73 -3.97
N SER A 165 12.69 15.94 -3.61
CA SER A 165 11.68 16.13 -2.55
C SER A 165 10.33 15.48 -2.88
N HIS A 166 9.99 15.31 -4.16
CA HIS A 166 8.77 14.63 -4.63
C HIS A 166 8.67 13.16 -4.22
N HIS A 167 9.77 12.49 -3.84
CA HIS A 167 9.73 11.16 -3.24
C HIS A 167 9.01 11.14 -1.89
N TRP A 168 8.85 12.28 -1.22
CA TRP A 168 8.24 12.36 0.11
C TRP A 168 6.72 12.39 0.11
N ARG A 169 6.09 12.77 -1.01
CA ARG A 169 4.65 12.97 -1.07
C ARG A 169 4.04 12.55 -2.41
N PRO A 170 4.27 11.30 -2.86
CA PRO A 170 3.82 10.85 -4.17
C PRO A 170 2.29 10.93 -4.32
N GLY A 171 1.83 11.42 -5.46
CA GLY A 171 0.41 11.45 -5.82
C GLY A 171 -0.42 12.56 -5.15
N ASP A 172 0.15 13.39 -4.27
CA ASP A 172 -0.59 14.47 -3.59
C ASP A 172 -0.71 15.72 -4.48
N PRO A 173 -1.92 16.05 -4.98
CA PRO A 173 -2.14 17.20 -5.85
C PRO A 173 -2.13 18.53 -5.08
N ASN A 174 -2.06 18.47 -3.75
CA ASN A 174 -2.17 19.58 -2.81
C ASN A 174 -0.80 19.99 -2.23
N VAL A 175 0.30 19.60 -2.83
CA VAL A 175 1.64 20.08 -2.49
C VAL A 175 1.87 21.49 -3.07
N VAL A 176 2.64 22.33 -2.36
CA VAL A 176 3.24 23.56 -2.91
C VAL A 176 4.72 23.36 -3.17
N PRO A 177 5.20 23.42 -4.42
CA PRO A 177 6.63 23.52 -4.68
C PRO A 177 7.17 24.87 -4.17
N ALA A 178 8.34 24.86 -3.55
CA ALA A 178 9.02 26.06 -3.09
C ALA A 178 10.52 26.01 -3.43
N PRO A 179 11.20 27.17 -3.54
CA PRO A 179 12.65 27.22 -3.61
C PRO A 179 13.30 26.63 -2.36
N VAL A 180 14.50 26.07 -2.52
CA VAL A 180 15.27 25.47 -1.41
C VAL A 180 15.59 26.48 -0.30
N THR A 181 15.60 27.78 -0.60
CA THR A 181 15.83 28.87 0.36
C THR A 181 14.55 29.46 0.96
N GLY A 182 13.38 29.07 0.47
CA GLY A 182 12.14 29.81 0.71
C GLY A 182 12.09 31.14 -0.09
N PRO A 183 11.00 31.92 0.06
CA PRO A 183 9.83 31.61 0.88
C PRO A 183 8.88 30.62 0.19
N VAL A 184 7.98 30.02 0.98
CA VAL A 184 6.89 29.21 0.43
C VAL A 184 5.87 30.11 -0.29
N PRO A 185 5.52 29.83 -1.57
CA PRO A 185 4.47 30.58 -2.26
C PRO A 185 3.14 30.56 -1.51
N ALA A 186 2.52 31.73 -1.34
CA ALA A 186 1.23 31.86 -0.69
C ALA A 186 0.11 31.18 -1.50
N ARG A 187 -0.91 30.68 -0.80
CA ARG A 187 -2.14 30.17 -1.42
C ARG A 187 -3.21 31.24 -1.43
N ARG A 188 -4.27 31.03 -2.22
CA ARG A 188 -5.40 31.96 -2.32
C ARG A 188 -6.05 32.17 -0.95
N ALA A 189 -5.73 33.30 -0.31
CA ALA A 189 -6.18 33.70 1.02
C ALA A 189 -5.82 32.72 2.16
N ALA A 190 -4.70 31.99 2.04
CA ALA A 190 -4.21 31.09 3.08
C ALA A 190 -2.67 31.01 3.04
N PRO A 191 -2.01 30.60 4.13
CA PRO A 191 -0.59 30.26 4.11
C PRO A 191 -0.27 29.24 3.02
N GLY A 192 0.97 29.26 2.52
CA GLY A 192 1.43 28.33 1.48
C GLY A 192 1.33 26.87 1.88
N CYS A 193 1.61 26.56 3.15
CA CYS A 193 1.56 25.21 3.70
C CYS A 193 1.43 25.24 5.23
N ASP A 194 1.18 24.08 5.83
CA ASP A 194 1.33 23.88 7.28
C ASP A 194 2.72 23.31 7.63
N LEU A 195 3.35 22.55 6.73
CA LEU A 195 4.71 22.00 6.88
C LEU A 195 5.55 22.23 5.63
N VAL A 196 6.84 22.50 5.83
CA VAL A 196 7.84 22.53 4.75
C VAL A 196 8.77 21.34 4.93
N LEU A 197 8.88 20.49 3.91
CA LEU A 197 9.93 19.48 3.81
C LEU A 197 10.94 19.93 2.76
N ARG A 198 12.20 19.91 3.15
CA ARG A 198 13.30 20.42 2.36
C ARG A 198 14.36 19.35 2.19
N THR A 199 14.87 19.18 0.98
CA THR A 199 16.03 18.34 0.66
C THR A 199 17.21 19.23 0.29
N PRO A 200 17.93 19.81 1.28
CA PRO A 200 19.11 20.62 0.99
C PRO A 200 20.24 19.71 0.48
N GLY A 201 20.77 20.00 -0.71
CA GLY A 201 22.07 19.46 -1.10
C GLY A 201 23.18 19.98 -0.16
N ALA A 202 24.37 19.36 -0.20
CA ALA A 202 25.46 19.64 0.75
C ALA A 202 25.86 21.12 0.86
N GLU A 203 25.76 21.87 -0.24
CA GLU A 203 26.12 23.29 -0.31
C GLU A 203 24.91 24.24 -0.30
N ALA A 204 23.71 23.75 0.02
CA ALA A 204 22.50 24.57 -0.08
C ALA A 204 22.50 25.70 0.96
N PRO A 205 22.18 26.96 0.57
CA PRO A 205 22.12 28.09 1.50
C PRO A 205 21.09 27.86 2.60
N GLY A 206 21.27 28.47 3.78
CA GLY A 206 20.29 28.37 4.87
C GLY A 206 18.87 28.78 4.47
N TRP A 207 17.87 28.32 5.22
CA TRP A 207 16.49 28.76 5.03
C TRP A 207 16.36 30.25 5.35
N GLN A 208 15.81 31.05 4.43
CA GLN A 208 15.83 32.52 4.49
C GLN A 208 14.48 33.14 4.89
N GLU A 209 13.40 32.36 4.94
CA GLU A 209 12.07 32.88 5.30
C GLU A 209 11.95 33.08 6.82
N GLU A 210 11.77 34.34 7.23
CA GLU A 210 11.49 34.74 8.62
C GLU A 210 9.98 34.74 8.90
N GLY A 211 9.54 34.14 10.01
CA GLY A 211 8.13 34.12 10.43
C GLY A 211 7.22 33.09 9.75
N GLY A 212 7.73 32.33 8.78
CA GLY A 212 7.05 31.20 8.13
C GLY A 212 7.23 29.85 8.84
N ALA A 213 6.71 28.77 8.24
CA ALA A 213 6.89 27.41 8.76
C ALA A 213 8.35 26.96 8.61
N ALA A 214 9.01 26.63 9.73
CA ALA A 214 10.41 26.17 9.71
C ALA A 214 10.56 24.82 8.97
N PRO A 215 11.55 24.68 8.07
CA PRO A 215 11.69 23.48 7.26
C PRO A 215 12.07 22.25 8.10
N ILE A 216 11.72 21.09 7.54
CA ILE A 216 12.19 19.78 7.93
C ILE A 216 13.23 19.36 6.89
N ASP A 217 14.50 19.47 7.23
CA ASP A 217 15.58 19.07 6.34
C ASP A 217 15.70 17.54 6.30
N ARG A 218 15.85 17.01 5.10
CA ARG A 218 16.00 15.58 4.80
C ARG A 218 17.10 15.36 3.76
N PRO A 219 17.77 14.19 3.76
CA PRO A 219 18.76 13.90 2.73
C PRO A 219 18.14 13.95 1.32
N VAL A 220 18.95 14.33 0.33
CA VAL A 220 18.57 14.18 -1.08
C VAL A 220 18.45 12.69 -1.36
N SER A 221 17.40 12.28 -2.09
CA SER A 221 17.22 10.85 -2.39
C SER A 221 18.41 10.33 -3.21
N GLY A 222 19.09 9.30 -2.71
CA GLY A 222 20.31 8.77 -3.33
C GLY A 222 21.62 9.38 -2.83
N GLU A 223 21.57 10.39 -1.95
CA GLU A 223 22.72 10.91 -1.20
C GLU A 223 22.42 10.75 0.31
N GLY A 224 23.19 9.92 1.03
CA GLY A 224 22.99 9.74 2.48
C GLY A 224 23.13 11.04 3.30
N PRO A 225 22.80 11.05 4.62
CA PRO A 225 22.86 12.23 5.51
C PRO A 225 24.27 12.82 5.74
N GLY A 226 25.25 12.48 4.92
CA GLY A 226 26.55 13.13 4.87
C GLY A 226 26.98 13.29 3.43
N GLY A 227 26.72 14.45 2.83
CA GLY A 227 27.38 14.91 1.60
C GLY A 227 28.87 15.21 1.82
N LEU A 228 29.62 14.25 2.36
CA LEU A 228 31.07 14.33 2.54
C LEU A 228 31.74 13.26 1.68
N GLY A 229 31.95 13.62 0.41
CA GLY A 229 33.00 13.08 -0.43
C GLY A 229 32.71 11.70 -1.04
N ALA A 230 32.51 11.69 -2.36
CA ALA A 230 32.92 10.55 -3.16
C ALA A 230 34.34 10.10 -2.73
N ILE A 231 34.49 8.83 -2.34
CA ILE A 231 35.81 8.23 -2.21
C ILE A 231 36.40 8.23 -3.63
N PRO A 232 37.53 8.91 -3.90
CA PRO A 232 38.09 8.92 -5.24
C PRO A 232 38.49 7.47 -5.63
N PRO A 233 38.32 7.07 -6.90
CA PRO A 233 38.67 5.74 -7.36
C PRO A 233 40.16 5.51 -7.08
N ARG A 234 40.47 4.43 -6.33
CA ARG A 234 41.86 4.05 -6.05
C ARG A 234 42.51 3.66 -7.38
N THR A 235 43.45 4.49 -7.84
CA THR A 235 44.32 4.17 -8.96
C THR A 235 45.15 2.93 -8.60
N PRO A 236 45.26 1.90 -9.48
CA PRO A 236 46.03 0.71 -9.18
C PRO A 236 47.52 1.03 -9.35
N THR A 237 48.23 1.25 -8.25
CA THR A 237 49.70 1.25 -8.28
C THR A 237 50.21 -0.19 -8.30
N HIS A 238 50.72 -0.61 -9.46
CA HIS A 238 51.54 -1.80 -9.58
C HIS A 238 52.83 -1.63 -8.77
N GLY A 239 53.04 -2.51 -7.79
CA GLY A 239 54.28 -2.61 -7.03
C GLY A 239 54.35 -3.94 -6.29
N LEU A 240 55.26 -4.81 -6.73
CA LEU A 240 55.59 -6.10 -6.12
C LEU A 240 56.31 -5.89 -4.78
N VAL A 241 55.76 -6.45 -3.68
CA VAL A 241 56.50 -6.73 -2.43
C VAL A 241 55.98 -8.05 -1.82
N PRO A 242 56.85 -8.98 -1.37
CA PRO A 242 56.44 -10.31 -0.92
C PRO A 242 56.05 -10.39 0.56
N ALA A 243 55.41 -11.51 0.89
CA ALA A 243 54.67 -11.87 2.10
C ALA A 243 55.36 -11.65 3.46
N GLN A 244 54.56 -11.23 4.45
CA GLN A 244 54.56 -11.71 5.84
C GLN A 244 53.33 -11.17 6.61
N THR A 245 52.55 -12.06 7.23
CA THR A 245 51.41 -11.78 8.14
C THR A 245 51.94 -11.82 9.58
N PRO A 246 51.70 -10.82 10.47
CA PRO A 246 50.48 -10.75 11.31
C PRO A 246 50.16 -9.31 11.86
N PRO A 247 49.28 -9.14 12.87
CA PRO A 247 47.89 -9.55 13.05
C PRO A 247 46.90 -8.39 12.77
N ARG A 248 45.62 -8.71 12.64
CA ARG A 248 44.51 -7.75 12.54
C ARG A 248 44.45 -6.85 13.78
N VAL A 249 44.61 -5.54 13.58
CA VAL A 249 44.24 -4.52 14.57
C VAL A 249 43.02 -3.77 14.05
N HIS A 250 41.91 -3.93 14.79
CA HIS A 250 40.72 -3.09 14.65
C HIS A 250 41.09 -1.63 14.80
N GLY A 251 40.70 -0.80 13.83
CA GLY A 251 41.06 0.62 13.86
C GLY A 251 40.49 1.45 12.73
N ARG A 252 39.18 1.34 12.45
CA ARG A 252 38.38 2.46 11.95
C ARG A 252 36.99 2.41 12.58
N SER A 253 36.91 2.77 13.86
CA SER A 253 35.70 3.32 14.47
C SER A 253 35.52 4.74 13.94
N GLY A 254 34.79 4.85 12.84
CA GLY A 254 34.18 6.09 12.39
C GLY A 254 32.73 5.76 12.08
N ALA A 255 31.91 5.54 13.11
CA ALA A 255 30.47 5.40 12.93
C ALA A 255 29.96 6.73 12.39
N GLY A 256 29.66 6.78 11.08
CA GLY A 256 28.80 7.82 10.54
C GLY A 256 27.46 7.84 11.31
N PRO A 257 26.69 8.93 11.20
CA PRO A 257 25.40 9.00 11.87
C PRO A 257 24.54 7.78 11.50
N LEU A 258 24.00 7.11 12.51
CA LEU A 258 23.11 5.98 12.30
C LEU A 258 21.85 6.48 11.58
N LEU A 259 21.51 5.86 10.44
CA LEU A 259 20.28 6.14 9.72
C LEU A 259 19.08 5.86 10.62
N SER A 260 18.09 6.73 10.55
CA SER A 260 16.81 6.60 11.24
C SER A 260 15.67 6.42 10.23
N VAL A 261 14.52 5.95 10.72
CA VAL A 261 13.27 5.96 9.96
C VAL A 261 13.01 7.35 9.34
N ASP A 262 13.43 8.41 10.06
CA ASP A 262 13.17 9.79 9.67
C ASP A 262 13.88 10.25 8.42
N ASP A 263 14.94 9.55 8.03
CA ASP A 263 15.76 9.89 6.87
C ASP A 263 15.16 9.32 5.57
N LEU A 264 14.42 8.21 5.64
CA LEU A 264 13.85 7.54 4.46
C LEU A 264 12.58 8.24 3.95
N PRO A 265 12.40 8.38 2.62
CA PRO A 265 11.14 8.83 2.08
C PRO A 265 10.14 7.67 2.23
N PRO A 266 8.86 7.96 2.46
CA PRO A 266 7.84 6.94 2.61
C PRO A 266 7.77 6.00 1.39
N VAL A 267 7.30 4.78 1.66
CA VAL A 267 6.82 3.84 0.66
C VAL A 267 5.46 4.34 0.15
N ASP A 268 5.30 4.54 -1.16
CA ASP A 268 4.00 4.82 -1.77
C ASP A 268 3.13 3.57 -1.73
N GLU A 269 2.32 3.42 -0.69
CA GLU A 269 1.49 2.24 -0.46
C GLU A 269 0.46 2.00 -1.57
N LEU A 270 0.14 2.98 -2.42
CA LEU A 270 -0.72 2.79 -3.59
C LEU A 270 0.00 2.18 -4.79
N SER A 271 1.33 2.13 -4.75
CA SER A 271 2.18 1.56 -5.79
C SER A 271 2.87 0.29 -5.29
N VAL A 272 3.68 0.42 -4.25
CA VAL A 272 4.43 -0.69 -3.66
C VAL A 272 3.56 -1.37 -2.61
N CYS A 273 2.77 -2.34 -3.07
CA CYS A 273 1.70 -2.95 -2.28
C CYS A 273 1.60 -4.47 -2.51
N PRO A 274 0.82 -5.20 -1.69
CA PRO A 274 0.64 -6.63 -1.82
C PRO A 274 -0.08 -7.14 -3.07
N ILE A 275 -0.64 -6.24 -3.89
CA ILE A 275 -1.42 -6.64 -5.07
C ILE A 275 -0.59 -7.56 -5.97
N GLY A 276 -1.21 -8.68 -6.36
CA GLY A 276 -0.58 -9.71 -7.18
C GLY A 276 0.33 -10.68 -6.41
N PHE A 277 0.26 -10.71 -5.08
CA PHE A 277 0.93 -11.74 -4.28
C PHE A 277 0.55 -13.15 -4.76
N ALA A 278 1.55 -14.02 -4.87
CA ALA A 278 1.39 -15.42 -5.21
C ALA A 278 1.64 -16.28 -3.97
N ALA A 279 0.60 -16.98 -3.52
CA ALA A 279 0.69 -17.86 -2.35
C ALA A 279 1.58 -19.10 -2.58
N VAL A 280 1.64 -19.60 -3.80
CA VAL A 280 2.51 -20.72 -4.20
C VAL A 280 3.44 -20.24 -5.30
N VAL A 281 4.73 -20.44 -5.10
CA VAL A 281 5.79 -20.00 -6.01
C VAL A 281 6.87 -21.08 -6.03
N ASP A 282 7.24 -21.55 -7.22
CA ASP A 282 8.31 -22.54 -7.42
C ASP A 282 9.65 -21.89 -7.87
N GLY A 283 9.69 -20.56 -7.83
CA GLY A 283 10.85 -19.77 -8.23
C GLY A 283 12.00 -19.81 -7.23
N PRO A 284 13.21 -19.43 -7.66
CA PRO A 284 14.38 -19.33 -6.79
C PRO A 284 14.21 -18.23 -5.72
N LEU A 285 15.08 -18.28 -4.71
CA LEU A 285 15.35 -17.12 -3.86
C LEU A 285 16.18 -16.11 -4.68
N GLY A 286 15.73 -14.87 -4.77
CA GLY A 286 16.51 -13.80 -5.39
C GLY A 286 17.52 -13.21 -4.43
N GLU A 287 18.50 -12.50 -4.95
CA GLU A 287 19.53 -11.79 -4.17
C GLU A 287 19.58 -10.33 -4.62
N LEU A 288 19.53 -9.41 -3.66
CA LEU A 288 19.82 -8.00 -3.92
C LEU A 288 21.34 -7.82 -4.05
N ARG A 289 21.76 -7.15 -5.13
CA ARG A 289 23.16 -6.84 -5.43
C ARG A 289 23.30 -5.39 -5.85
N GLU A 290 24.51 -4.86 -5.69
CA GLU A 290 24.87 -3.55 -6.21
C GLU A 290 25.33 -3.70 -7.67
N GLY A 291 24.68 -2.98 -8.57
CA GLY A 291 25.02 -2.90 -10.00
C GLY A 291 25.79 -1.64 -10.33
N SER A 292 25.95 -1.35 -11.62
CA SER A 292 26.60 -0.12 -12.10
C SER A 292 25.67 1.10 -11.95
N GLY A 293 25.55 1.64 -10.74
CA GLY A 293 24.70 2.81 -10.45
C GLY A 293 23.21 2.48 -10.36
N THR A 294 22.85 1.23 -10.04
CA THR A 294 21.50 0.76 -9.69
C THR A 294 21.63 -0.39 -8.69
N TYR A 295 20.53 -0.79 -8.06
CA TYR A 295 20.45 -2.08 -7.39
C TYR A 295 19.81 -3.11 -8.32
N GLU A 296 20.27 -4.35 -8.22
CA GLU A 296 19.79 -5.45 -9.05
C GLU A 296 19.25 -6.55 -8.15
N ILE A 297 18.02 -7.00 -8.41
CA ILE A 297 17.55 -8.27 -7.85
C ILE A 297 17.84 -9.34 -8.89
N THR A 298 18.76 -10.24 -8.55
CA THR A 298 19.20 -11.32 -9.43
C THR A 298 18.68 -12.67 -8.94
N ALA A 299 18.43 -13.57 -9.88
CA ALA A 299 18.06 -14.94 -9.57
C ALA A 299 18.63 -15.88 -10.63
N ARG A 300 19.32 -16.95 -10.20
CA ARG A 300 19.99 -17.91 -11.10
C ARG A 300 20.97 -17.26 -12.11
N GLY A 301 21.58 -16.13 -11.73
CA GLY A 301 22.52 -15.39 -12.57
C GLY A 301 21.88 -14.42 -13.56
N GLU A 302 20.54 -14.31 -13.58
CA GLU A 302 19.80 -13.37 -14.42
C GLU A 302 19.25 -12.21 -13.57
N VAL A 303 19.21 -11.01 -14.16
CA VAL A 303 18.62 -9.82 -13.52
C VAL A 303 17.10 -9.90 -13.65
N ALA A 304 16.40 -10.10 -12.53
CA ALA A 304 14.94 -10.10 -12.49
C ALA A 304 14.39 -8.68 -12.58
N THR A 305 15.00 -7.72 -11.86
CA THR A 305 14.66 -6.30 -11.99
C THR A 305 15.82 -5.41 -11.56
N LEU A 306 15.90 -4.23 -12.17
CA LEU A 306 16.75 -3.12 -11.72
C LEU A 306 15.92 -2.22 -10.78
N ILE A 307 16.60 -1.48 -9.91
CA ILE A 307 16.03 -0.50 -8.99
C ILE A 307 16.94 0.73 -8.97
N ALA A 308 16.36 1.92 -9.05
CA ALA A 308 17.12 3.17 -9.01
C ALA A 308 17.96 3.31 -7.71
N PRO A 309 19.09 4.05 -7.73
CA PRO A 309 19.89 4.40 -6.54
C PRO A 309 19.09 4.98 -5.39
N SER A 310 18.02 5.72 -5.67
CA SER A 310 17.09 6.22 -4.66
C SER A 310 16.41 5.11 -3.82
N GLY A 311 16.53 3.85 -4.22
CA GLY A 311 15.91 2.67 -3.61
C GLY A 311 14.39 2.60 -3.81
N ALA A 312 13.83 3.46 -4.67
CA ALA A 312 12.41 3.55 -4.92
C ALA A 312 11.94 2.39 -5.81
N LEU A 313 11.24 1.43 -5.21
CA LEU A 313 10.53 0.39 -5.95
C LEU A 313 9.29 0.96 -6.65
N THR A 314 8.96 0.37 -7.80
CA THR A 314 7.73 0.65 -8.54
C THR A 314 6.91 -0.62 -8.74
N GLU A 315 5.68 -0.49 -9.22
CA GLU A 315 4.79 -1.64 -9.38
C GLU A 315 5.29 -2.66 -10.41
N PRO A 316 5.89 -2.28 -11.56
CA PRO A 316 6.57 -3.21 -12.45
C PRO A 316 7.73 -3.96 -11.79
N ASP A 317 8.53 -3.29 -10.94
CA ASP A 317 9.65 -3.92 -10.22
C ASP A 317 9.12 -5.00 -9.26
N VAL A 318 8.08 -4.65 -8.49
CA VAL A 318 7.38 -5.60 -7.60
C VAL A 318 6.77 -6.77 -8.38
N ALA A 319 6.15 -6.50 -9.54
CA ALA A 319 5.51 -7.53 -10.35
C ALA A 319 6.51 -8.58 -10.85
N ARG A 320 7.71 -8.17 -11.26
CA ARG A 320 8.78 -9.08 -11.71
C ARG A 320 9.31 -9.95 -10.57
N VAL A 321 9.44 -9.42 -9.36
CA VAL A 321 9.93 -10.20 -8.20
C VAL A 321 8.88 -11.13 -7.59
N ARG A 322 7.60 -11.05 -7.99
CA ARG A 322 6.55 -11.97 -7.51
C ARG A 322 6.79 -13.43 -7.87
N GLU A 323 7.56 -13.67 -8.92
CA GLU A 323 7.93 -15.02 -9.36
C GLU A 323 9.01 -15.65 -8.46
N LEU A 324 9.58 -14.88 -7.52
CA LEU A 324 10.59 -15.36 -6.59
C LEU A 324 9.96 -15.86 -5.27
N THR A 325 10.61 -16.85 -4.67
CA THR A 325 10.22 -17.35 -3.34
C THR A 325 10.46 -16.30 -2.25
N GLY A 326 11.41 -15.41 -2.46
CA GLY A 326 11.71 -14.26 -1.62
C GLY A 326 12.95 -13.54 -2.15
N VAL A 327 13.43 -12.53 -1.43
CA VAL A 327 14.68 -11.83 -1.74
C VAL A 327 15.60 -11.84 -0.53
N ALA A 328 16.80 -12.37 -0.70
CA ALA A 328 17.88 -12.29 0.28
C ALA A 328 18.63 -10.95 0.12
N VAL A 329 18.92 -10.32 1.26
CA VAL A 329 19.69 -9.07 1.32
C VAL A 329 20.81 -9.23 2.35
N ASP A 330 22.06 -9.17 1.89
CA ASP A 330 23.22 -9.18 2.75
C ASP A 330 23.47 -7.78 3.33
N LEU A 331 22.95 -7.54 4.53
CA LEU A 331 23.08 -6.24 5.23
C LEU A 331 24.44 -6.06 5.94
N ASP A 332 25.27 -7.10 5.99
CA ASP A 332 26.64 -7.01 6.50
C ASP A 332 27.62 -6.52 5.41
N GLY A 333 27.17 -6.52 4.15
CA GLY A 333 27.92 -6.02 3.00
C GLY A 333 28.31 -4.53 3.08
N ASP A 334 29.35 -4.18 2.35
CA ASP A 334 29.81 -2.80 2.18
C ASP A 334 29.07 -2.14 1.01
N TRP A 335 27.88 -1.63 1.30
CA TRP A 335 27.02 -0.94 0.34
C TRP A 335 27.46 0.51 0.17
N ALA A 336 27.66 0.97 -1.08
CA ALA A 336 28.05 2.36 -1.33
C ALA A 336 26.97 3.34 -0.84
N GLU A 337 25.70 2.99 -1.04
CA GLU A 337 24.55 3.78 -0.59
C GLU A 337 23.65 2.96 0.35
N PRO A 338 23.92 2.96 1.68
CA PRO A 338 23.10 2.23 2.64
C PRO A 338 21.64 2.71 2.69
N TYR A 339 21.39 3.96 2.33
CA TYR A 339 20.06 4.56 2.29
C TYR A 339 19.12 3.86 1.31
N GLY A 340 19.55 3.69 0.05
CA GLY A 340 18.74 3.06 -0.97
C GLY A 340 18.45 1.60 -0.63
N VAL A 341 19.41 0.89 -0.03
CA VAL A 341 19.22 -0.51 0.43
C VAL A 341 18.13 -0.60 1.50
N ALA A 342 18.14 0.29 2.51
CA ALA A 342 17.09 0.29 3.53
C ALA A 342 15.70 0.54 2.91
N ARG A 343 15.61 1.47 1.95
CA ARG A 343 14.37 1.76 1.24
C ARG A 343 13.88 0.57 0.39
N VAL A 344 14.79 -0.17 -0.25
CA VAL A 344 14.47 -1.41 -0.97
C VAL A 344 13.91 -2.46 -0.01
N VAL A 345 14.55 -2.68 1.15
CA VAL A 345 14.07 -3.64 2.16
C VAL A 345 12.68 -3.27 2.65
N CYS A 346 12.44 -2.01 3.03
CA CYS A 346 11.13 -1.53 3.47
C CYS A 346 10.08 -1.66 2.35
N GLY A 347 10.43 -1.33 1.11
CA GLY A 347 9.53 -1.45 -0.03
C GLY A 347 9.17 -2.89 -0.38
N LEU A 348 10.14 -3.83 -0.39
CA LEU A 348 9.87 -5.26 -0.60
C LEU A 348 8.95 -5.82 0.49
N ALA A 349 9.25 -5.48 1.76
CA ALA A 349 8.43 -5.87 2.90
C ALA A 349 7.00 -5.33 2.78
N ALA A 350 6.83 -4.04 2.49
CA ALA A 350 5.53 -3.39 2.27
C ALA A 350 4.75 -3.99 1.09
N ALA A 351 5.45 -4.36 0.02
CA ALA A 351 4.89 -5.08 -1.11
C ALA A 351 4.49 -6.52 -0.76
N GLY A 352 4.77 -7.04 0.43
CA GLY A 352 4.53 -8.44 0.77
C GLY A 352 5.43 -9.42 0.00
N VAL A 353 6.61 -8.97 -0.43
CA VAL A 353 7.67 -9.87 -0.91
C VAL A 353 8.43 -10.35 0.32
N PRO A 354 8.55 -11.68 0.58
CA PRO A 354 9.36 -12.17 1.69
C PRO A 354 10.81 -11.70 1.57
N VAL A 355 11.32 -11.04 2.61
CA VAL A 355 12.71 -10.57 2.68
C VAL A 355 13.47 -11.39 3.70
N VAL A 356 14.62 -11.93 3.31
CA VAL A 356 15.54 -12.63 4.20
C VAL A 356 16.77 -11.74 4.41
N ALA A 357 16.94 -11.24 5.62
CA ALA A 357 18.06 -10.36 5.95
C ALA A 357 18.40 -10.49 7.44
N ARG A 358 19.60 -10.04 7.82
CA ARG A 358 20.01 -9.93 9.23
C ARG A 358 20.40 -8.47 9.54
N PRO A 359 19.43 -7.62 9.95
CA PRO A 359 19.67 -6.20 10.18
C PRO A 359 20.72 -5.86 11.25
N GLY A 360 20.88 -6.70 12.28
CA GLY A 360 21.72 -6.35 13.43
C GLY A 360 21.36 -4.99 14.05
N SER A 361 22.26 -4.39 14.82
CA SER A 361 22.04 -3.06 15.43
C SER A 361 22.14 -1.91 14.43
N ARG A 362 22.97 -2.05 13.38
CA ARG A 362 23.22 -1.02 12.36
C ARG A 362 21.94 -0.59 11.64
N TRP A 363 21.10 -1.55 11.26
CA TRP A 363 19.93 -1.29 10.42
C TRP A 363 18.61 -1.20 11.22
N SER A 364 18.61 -1.59 12.49
CA SER A 364 17.39 -1.58 13.32
C SER A 364 16.78 -0.18 13.47
N GLY A 365 17.60 0.87 13.52
CA GLY A 365 17.13 2.25 13.63
C GLY A 365 16.39 2.76 12.38
N VAL A 366 16.85 2.37 11.19
CA VAL A 366 16.24 2.79 9.92
C VAL A 366 15.07 1.89 9.49
N LEU A 367 15.13 0.59 9.77
CA LEU A 367 14.04 -0.35 9.45
C LEU A 367 12.89 -0.28 10.46
N GLY A 368 13.18 0.14 11.71
CA GLY A 368 12.26 0.04 12.83
C GLY A 368 12.42 -1.29 13.60
N ALA A 369 12.19 -1.24 14.91
CA ALA A 369 12.47 -2.34 15.81
C ALA A 369 11.68 -3.62 15.48
N GLU A 370 10.40 -3.50 15.14
CA GLU A 370 9.55 -4.65 14.84
C GLU A 370 9.94 -5.33 13.52
N LEU A 371 10.10 -4.56 12.43
CA LEU A 371 10.55 -5.09 11.15
C LEU A 371 11.93 -5.75 11.28
N ALA A 372 12.86 -5.12 11.99
CA ALA A 372 14.17 -5.68 12.24
C ALA A 372 14.12 -6.99 13.06
N ALA A 373 13.25 -7.07 14.07
CA ALA A 373 13.05 -8.29 14.86
C ALA A 373 12.46 -9.43 14.02
N LEU A 374 11.49 -9.13 13.15
CA LEU A 374 10.91 -10.11 12.22
C LEU A 374 11.96 -10.68 11.27
N LEU A 375 12.81 -9.83 10.69
CA LEU A 375 13.88 -10.25 9.79
C LEU A 375 14.94 -11.10 10.51
N ASN A 376 15.38 -10.68 11.71
CA ASN A 376 16.36 -11.42 12.50
C ASN A 376 15.84 -12.81 12.97
N GLY A 377 14.54 -12.91 13.26
CA GLY A 377 13.95 -14.10 13.87
C GLY A 377 13.44 -15.17 12.89
N PHE A 378 13.52 -14.92 11.58
CA PHE A 378 12.96 -15.83 10.58
C PHE A 378 13.99 -16.83 10.05
N ASP A 379 13.63 -18.13 10.05
CA ASP A 379 14.42 -19.19 9.42
C ASP A 379 14.11 -19.26 7.92
N PRO A 380 15.09 -19.00 7.02
CA PRO A 380 14.89 -19.05 5.57
C PRO A 380 14.34 -20.39 5.06
N ALA A 381 14.57 -21.51 5.76
CA ALA A 381 14.01 -22.81 5.38
C ALA A 381 12.47 -22.80 5.37
N GLY A 382 11.85 -21.94 6.18
CA GLY A 382 10.40 -21.76 6.25
C GLY A 382 9.77 -21.20 4.97
N LEU A 383 10.54 -20.61 4.04
CA LEU A 383 10.00 -20.13 2.76
C LEU A 383 9.51 -21.27 1.85
N SER A 384 9.97 -22.50 2.09
CA SER A 384 9.54 -23.69 1.33
C SER A 384 8.13 -24.14 1.66
N ASP A 385 7.57 -23.75 2.82
CA ASP A 385 6.18 -23.98 3.18
C ASP A 385 5.32 -22.75 2.77
N PRO A 386 4.36 -22.90 1.84
CA PRO A 386 3.53 -21.79 1.37
C PRO A 386 2.78 -21.05 2.50
N LEU A 387 2.32 -21.77 3.53
CA LEU A 387 1.63 -21.14 4.66
C LEU A 387 2.57 -20.27 5.49
N THR A 388 3.72 -20.82 5.90
CA THR A 388 4.75 -20.10 6.66
C THR A 388 5.27 -18.89 5.89
N ARG A 389 5.52 -19.03 4.58
CA ARG A 389 5.95 -17.94 3.69
C ARG A 389 4.94 -16.80 3.65
N GLU A 390 3.65 -17.11 3.50
CA GLU A 390 2.59 -16.11 3.45
C GLU A 390 2.38 -15.42 4.81
N GLN A 391 2.43 -16.17 5.92
CA GLN A 391 2.40 -15.60 7.27
C GLN A 391 3.56 -14.63 7.50
N PHE A 392 4.76 -14.98 7.04
CA PHE A 392 5.92 -14.12 7.14
C PHE A 392 5.76 -12.85 6.30
N SER A 393 5.29 -12.98 5.04
CA SER A 393 4.94 -11.84 4.18
C SER A 393 3.95 -10.89 4.86
N ILE A 394 2.89 -11.42 5.49
CA ILE A 394 1.88 -10.63 6.20
C ILE A 394 2.48 -9.84 7.36
N ARG A 395 3.33 -10.48 8.17
CA ARG A 395 3.96 -9.82 9.32
C ARG A 395 4.92 -8.71 8.87
N LEU A 396 5.74 -8.98 7.85
CA LEU A 396 6.65 -7.99 7.28
C LEU A 396 5.89 -6.78 6.74
N ARG A 397 4.83 -6.99 5.94
CA ARG A 397 4.08 -5.88 5.33
C ARG A 397 3.31 -5.04 6.34
N ARG A 398 2.77 -5.65 7.41
CA ARG A 398 2.12 -4.90 8.50
C ARG A 398 3.11 -3.93 9.14
N SER A 399 4.28 -4.45 9.53
CA SER A 399 5.31 -3.64 10.18
C SER A 399 5.85 -2.56 9.24
N ALA A 400 6.13 -2.92 7.99
CA ALA A 400 6.63 -1.97 6.99
C ALA A 400 5.61 -0.87 6.66
N LEU A 401 4.34 -1.21 6.39
CA LEU A 401 3.30 -0.21 6.09
C LEU A 401 2.92 0.62 7.32
N GLY A 402 2.91 0.02 8.51
CA GLY A 402 2.60 0.72 9.76
C GLY A 402 3.61 1.80 10.13
N LEU A 403 4.86 1.68 9.66
CA LEU A 403 5.94 2.62 9.97
C LEU A 403 6.39 3.47 8.77
N HIS A 404 6.43 2.89 7.57
CA HIS A 404 7.06 3.48 6.39
C HIS A 404 6.08 3.93 5.29
N SER A 405 4.77 3.69 5.42
CA SER A 405 3.78 4.23 4.45
C SER A 405 3.74 5.76 4.46
N VAL A 406 3.22 6.37 3.38
CA VAL A 406 3.00 7.82 3.30
C VAL A 406 2.13 8.28 4.48
N ALA A 407 1.03 7.58 4.75
CA ALA A 407 0.14 7.91 5.87
C ALA A 407 0.86 7.89 7.23
N ALA A 408 1.60 6.82 7.53
CA ALA A 408 2.29 6.66 8.81
C ALA A 408 3.39 7.71 9.01
N ARG A 409 4.23 7.93 8.00
CA ARG A 409 5.37 8.86 8.06
C ARG A 409 4.89 10.29 8.23
N TRP A 410 3.86 10.71 7.51
CA TRP A 410 3.33 12.07 7.64
C TRP A 410 2.53 12.30 8.91
N ARG A 411 1.86 11.27 9.45
CA ARG A 411 1.28 11.33 10.80
C ARG A 411 2.37 11.61 11.84
N ALA A 412 3.46 10.86 11.80
CA ALA A 412 4.58 11.04 12.73
C ALA A 412 5.22 12.43 12.61
N LEU A 413 5.48 12.90 11.39
CA LEU A 413 6.02 14.24 11.15
C LEU A 413 5.09 15.36 11.64
N ALA A 414 3.77 15.23 11.43
CA ALA A 414 2.79 16.19 11.93
C ALA A 414 2.82 16.27 13.45
N VAL A 415 2.79 15.13 14.15
CA VAL A 415 2.86 15.07 15.61
C VAL A 415 4.17 15.67 16.13
N ALA A 416 5.31 15.32 15.53
CA ALA A 416 6.62 15.83 15.91
C ALA A 416 6.74 17.36 15.76
N ARG A 417 5.92 17.97 14.91
CA ARG A 417 5.85 19.43 14.71
C ARG A 417 4.66 20.09 15.41
N GLY A 418 3.99 19.38 16.32
CA GLY A 418 2.87 19.91 17.11
C GLY A 418 1.60 20.16 16.29
N LEU A 419 1.51 19.61 15.08
CA LEU A 419 0.29 19.65 14.26
C LEU A 419 -0.61 18.48 14.62
N ARG A 420 -1.92 18.72 14.59
CA ARG A 420 -2.91 17.64 14.76
C ARG A 420 -2.97 16.79 13.48
N PRO A 421 -2.53 15.52 13.50
CA PRO A 421 -2.72 14.63 12.35
C PRO A 421 -4.21 14.30 12.18
N PRO A 422 -4.63 13.75 11.03
CA PRO A 422 -5.95 13.15 10.88
C PRO A 422 -6.22 12.14 11.99
N ASP A 423 -7.46 12.07 12.49
CA ASP A 423 -7.81 11.03 13.45
C ASP A 423 -7.65 9.63 12.80
N PRO A 424 -7.27 8.58 13.55
CA PRO A 424 -7.24 7.22 13.02
C PRO A 424 -8.60 6.82 12.42
N PRO A 425 -8.63 5.93 11.42
CA PRO A 425 -9.89 5.43 10.87
C PRO A 425 -10.70 4.70 11.95
N THR A 426 -11.98 5.05 12.07
CA THR A 426 -12.92 4.42 13.00
C THR A 426 -13.79 3.40 12.27
N VAL A 427 -14.04 2.26 12.91
CA VAL A 427 -14.78 1.13 12.33
C VAL A 427 -15.99 0.78 13.20
N SER A 428 -17.19 0.79 12.60
CA SER A 428 -18.38 0.24 13.23
C SER A 428 -18.58 -1.21 12.81
N VAL A 429 -18.54 -2.12 13.78
CA VAL A 429 -18.85 -3.53 13.56
C VAL A 429 -20.37 -3.73 13.64
N LEU A 430 -20.96 -4.11 12.51
CA LEU A 430 -22.36 -4.51 12.40
C LEU A 430 -22.45 -6.00 12.75
N LEU A 431 -22.84 -6.28 13.99
CA LEU A 431 -22.98 -7.65 14.52
C LEU A 431 -24.47 -7.97 14.68
N CYS A 432 -25.04 -8.73 13.75
CA CYS A 432 -26.45 -9.12 13.78
C CYS A 432 -26.56 -10.62 14.07
N THR A 433 -27.34 -11.01 15.08
CA THR A 433 -27.43 -12.41 15.51
C THR A 433 -28.86 -12.83 15.83
N ARG A 434 -29.16 -14.13 15.64
CA ARG A 434 -30.37 -14.82 16.12
C ARG A 434 -30.05 -15.85 17.23
N ARG A 435 -28.83 -15.82 17.74
CA ARG A 435 -28.19 -16.88 18.55
C ARG A 435 -27.64 -16.27 19.84
N PRO A 436 -28.47 -16.15 20.89
CA PRO A 436 -28.08 -15.48 22.14
C PRO A 436 -26.80 -16.07 22.77
N GLU A 437 -26.59 -17.37 22.61
CA GLU A 437 -25.42 -18.10 23.10
C GLU A 437 -24.10 -17.70 22.42
N LEU A 438 -24.13 -17.05 21.26
CA LEU A 438 -22.94 -16.62 20.53
C LEU A 438 -22.54 -15.17 20.79
N VAL A 439 -23.37 -14.39 21.47
CA VAL A 439 -23.11 -12.95 21.72
C VAL A 439 -21.78 -12.75 22.44
N GLY A 440 -21.55 -13.48 23.54
CA GLY A 440 -20.29 -13.39 24.30
C GLY A 440 -19.06 -13.76 23.49
N PHE A 441 -19.15 -14.83 22.69
CA PHE A 441 -18.07 -15.25 21.79
C PHE A 441 -17.75 -14.17 20.75
N ALA A 442 -18.77 -13.64 20.06
CA ALA A 442 -18.58 -12.62 19.04
C ALA A 442 -18.02 -11.31 19.62
N LEU A 443 -18.56 -10.81 20.73
CA LEU A 443 -18.06 -9.62 21.42
C LEU A 443 -16.62 -9.79 21.90
N GLY A 444 -16.25 -10.98 22.40
CA GLY A 444 -14.88 -11.28 22.81
C GLY A 444 -13.88 -11.26 21.65
N GLN A 445 -14.28 -11.61 20.43
CA GLN A 445 -13.43 -11.47 19.24
C GLN A 445 -13.25 -10.01 18.81
N ILE A 446 -14.30 -9.20 18.91
CA ILE A 446 -14.23 -7.78 18.58
C ILE A 446 -13.38 -7.02 19.62
N ALA A 447 -13.52 -7.35 20.91
CA ALA A 447 -12.74 -6.74 21.99
C ALA A 447 -11.22 -6.97 21.86
N ARG A 448 -10.80 -8.02 21.14
CA ARG A 448 -9.40 -8.37 20.90
C ARG A 448 -8.81 -7.70 19.65
N GLN A 449 -9.59 -6.94 18.88
CA GLN A 449 -9.09 -6.26 17.70
C GLN A 449 -8.05 -5.19 18.09
N ARG A 450 -6.91 -5.17 17.39
CA ARG A 450 -5.76 -4.30 17.68
C ARG A 450 -5.53 -3.30 16.56
N GLY A 451 -4.95 -2.15 16.91
CA GLY A 451 -4.56 -1.13 15.93
C GLY A 451 -5.73 -0.44 15.23
N VAL A 452 -6.94 -0.56 15.78
CA VAL A 452 -8.18 0.00 15.24
C VAL A 452 -9.07 0.54 16.34
N GLU A 453 -9.72 1.67 16.07
CA GLU A 453 -10.76 2.22 16.95
C GLU A 453 -12.11 1.65 16.53
N THR A 454 -12.75 0.89 17.42
CA THR A 454 -13.98 0.15 17.11
C THR A 454 -15.16 0.57 17.99
N GLU A 455 -16.34 0.57 17.38
CA GLU A 455 -17.61 0.48 18.09
C GLU A 455 -18.40 -0.74 17.58
N VAL A 456 -19.28 -1.27 18.40
CA VAL A 456 -20.16 -2.39 18.05
C VAL A 456 -21.58 -1.92 17.97
N VAL A 457 -22.26 -2.22 16.87
CA VAL A 457 -23.71 -2.19 16.79
C VAL A 457 -24.21 -3.62 16.82
N LEU A 458 -24.61 -4.06 18.01
CA LEU A 458 -25.12 -5.39 18.28
C LEU A 458 -26.63 -5.40 18.05
N THR A 459 -27.07 -6.13 17.03
CA THR A 459 -28.49 -6.30 16.73
C THR A 459 -28.96 -7.70 17.10
N LEU A 460 -29.82 -7.77 18.09
CA LEU A 460 -30.45 -8.99 18.61
C LEU A 460 -31.75 -9.23 17.82
N HIS A 461 -31.74 -10.19 16.92
CA HIS A 461 -32.84 -10.44 16.00
C HIS A 461 -33.73 -11.59 16.51
N GLY A 462 -34.86 -11.22 17.13
CA GLY A 462 -35.85 -12.15 17.68
C GLY A 462 -35.63 -12.55 19.13
N PHE A 463 -34.78 -11.85 19.87
CA PHE A 463 -34.57 -12.05 21.32
C PHE A 463 -34.12 -10.74 21.99
N THR A 464 -34.17 -10.70 23.32
CA THR A 464 -33.93 -9.49 24.10
C THR A 464 -32.57 -9.48 24.80
N ALA A 465 -32.09 -8.28 25.13
CA ALA A 465 -30.86 -8.05 25.87
C ALA A 465 -30.94 -8.54 27.32
N ASP A 466 -32.16 -8.67 27.87
CA ASP A 466 -32.41 -9.14 29.24
C ASP A 466 -32.08 -10.63 29.46
N LEU A 467 -31.82 -11.40 28.40
CA LEU A 467 -31.37 -12.78 28.54
C LEU A 467 -30.05 -12.82 29.33
N PRO A 468 -29.93 -13.62 30.40
CA PRO A 468 -28.80 -13.52 31.33
C PRO A 468 -27.41 -13.52 30.68
N GLY A 469 -27.14 -14.45 29.77
CA GLY A 469 -25.84 -14.54 29.07
C GLY A 469 -25.60 -13.40 28.08
N VAL A 470 -26.66 -12.78 27.55
CA VAL A 470 -26.57 -11.61 26.66
C VAL A 470 -26.28 -10.36 27.49
N ALA A 471 -27.05 -10.15 28.57
CA ALA A 471 -26.84 -9.04 29.50
C ALA A 471 -25.42 -9.05 30.08
N GLU A 472 -24.94 -10.22 30.51
CA GLU A 472 -23.58 -10.42 31.01
C GLU A 472 -22.53 -10.05 29.94
N ALA A 473 -22.68 -10.58 28.72
CA ALA A 473 -21.75 -10.32 27.62
C ALA A 473 -21.71 -8.82 27.22
N VAL A 474 -22.86 -8.16 27.15
CA VAL A 474 -22.97 -6.73 26.84
C VAL A 474 -22.33 -5.89 27.95
N SER A 475 -22.64 -6.20 29.22
CA SER A 475 -22.09 -5.46 30.37
C SER A 475 -20.58 -5.62 30.54
N SER A 476 -20.02 -6.75 30.08
CA SER A 476 -18.60 -7.07 30.17
C SER A 476 -17.79 -6.56 28.98
N TYR A 477 -18.43 -6.04 27.93
CA TYR A 477 -17.73 -5.54 26.75
C TYR A 477 -16.96 -4.24 27.07
N PRO A 478 -15.64 -4.19 26.84
CA PRO A 478 -14.82 -3.04 27.26
C PRO A 478 -14.93 -1.82 26.34
N GLY A 479 -15.51 -1.98 25.15
CA GLY A 479 -15.59 -0.93 24.13
C GLY A 479 -16.95 -0.25 24.05
N VAL A 480 -17.11 0.61 23.03
CA VAL A 480 -18.39 1.27 22.73
C VAL A 480 -19.34 0.25 22.10
N ILE A 481 -20.51 0.05 22.71
CA ILE A 481 -21.54 -0.86 22.19
C ILE A 481 -22.92 -0.18 22.18
N THR A 482 -23.62 -0.31 21.06
CA THR A 482 -25.03 0.05 20.90
C THR A 482 -25.83 -1.22 20.65
N VAL A 483 -26.81 -1.50 21.49
CA VAL A 483 -27.69 -2.67 21.36
C VAL A 483 -29.00 -2.27 20.69
N ILE A 484 -29.45 -3.08 19.72
CA ILE A 484 -30.73 -2.94 19.02
C ILE A 484 -31.47 -4.27 19.12
N GLU A 485 -32.72 -4.25 19.56
CA GLU A 485 -33.60 -5.43 19.52
C GLU A 485 -34.53 -5.32 18.31
N GLU A 486 -34.60 -6.38 17.51
CA GLU A 486 -35.40 -6.44 16.28
C GLU A 486 -36.39 -7.61 16.32
N ASP A 487 -37.58 -7.38 15.77
CA ASP A 487 -38.62 -8.41 15.63
C ASP A 487 -38.14 -9.53 14.67
N PRO A 488 -38.40 -10.82 14.96
CA PRO A 488 -37.91 -11.94 14.15
C PRO A 488 -38.45 -11.97 12.71
N GLY A 489 -39.48 -11.19 12.40
CA GLY A 489 -40.08 -11.03 11.07
C GLY A 489 -39.43 -9.95 10.20
N VAL A 490 -38.52 -9.14 10.74
CA VAL A 490 -37.79 -8.14 9.95
C VAL A 490 -36.80 -8.84 9.01
N VAL A 491 -36.78 -8.42 7.74
CA VAL A 491 -35.87 -9.02 6.75
C VAL A 491 -34.42 -8.65 7.05
N PHE A 492 -33.49 -9.59 6.83
CA PHE A 492 -32.10 -9.44 7.26
C PHE A 492 -31.39 -8.20 6.72
N GLY A 493 -31.64 -7.83 5.46
CA GLY A 493 -31.09 -6.58 4.92
C GLY A 493 -31.58 -5.32 5.63
N ASP A 494 -32.83 -5.28 6.09
CA ASP A 494 -33.34 -4.17 6.88
C ASP A 494 -32.73 -4.12 8.28
N VAL A 495 -32.50 -5.28 8.89
CA VAL A 495 -31.79 -5.41 10.18
C VAL A 495 -30.39 -4.79 10.07
N LEU A 496 -29.63 -5.17 9.03
CA LEU A 496 -28.29 -4.61 8.78
C LEU A 496 -28.34 -3.09 8.51
N ASN A 497 -29.32 -2.61 7.73
CA ASN A 497 -29.48 -1.17 7.49
C ASN A 497 -29.86 -0.39 8.75
N ARG A 498 -30.67 -0.97 9.65
CA ARG A 498 -30.99 -0.37 10.96
C ARG A 498 -29.73 -0.25 11.82
N ALA A 499 -28.89 -1.29 11.82
CA ALA A 499 -27.59 -1.24 12.49
C ALA A 499 -26.67 -0.16 11.89
N ALA A 500 -26.54 -0.11 10.56
CA ALA A 500 -25.70 0.87 9.86
C ALA A 500 -26.11 2.33 10.11
N ARG A 501 -27.41 2.60 10.36
CA ARG A 501 -27.92 3.92 10.74
C ARG A 501 -27.56 4.33 12.17
N ARG A 502 -27.26 3.38 13.06
CA ARG A 502 -26.82 3.66 14.45
C ARG A 502 -25.30 3.75 14.58
N ALA A 503 -24.58 3.20 13.61
CA ALA A 503 -23.12 3.32 13.51
C ALA A 503 -22.68 4.77 13.23
N SER A 504 -21.55 5.17 13.80
CA SER A 504 -20.91 6.48 13.68
C SER A 504 -19.53 6.45 13.00
N GLY A 505 -18.97 5.26 12.80
CA GLY A 505 -17.66 5.03 12.20
C GLY A 505 -17.53 5.49 10.75
N GLN A 506 -16.30 5.82 10.36
CA GLN A 506 -15.93 6.15 8.98
C GLN A 506 -16.07 4.94 8.04
N TYR A 507 -15.85 3.74 8.59
CA TYR A 507 -16.01 2.47 7.91
C TYR A 507 -17.07 1.63 8.61
N LEU A 508 -17.83 0.90 7.81
CA LEU A 508 -18.76 -0.11 8.25
C LEU A 508 -18.16 -1.47 7.94
N THR A 509 -18.10 -2.36 8.93
CA THR A 509 -17.71 -3.75 8.73
C THR A 509 -18.79 -4.70 9.20
N LYS A 510 -19.00 -5.79 8.50
CA LYS A 510 -19.92 -6.85 8.91
C LYS A 510 -19.10 -8.02 9.47
N MET A 511 -19.43 -8.47 10.68
CA MET A 511 -18.86 -9.68 11.27
C MET A 511 -19.99 -10.63 11.68
N ASP A 512 -19.85 -11.90 11.35
CA ASP A 512 -20.81 -12.94 11.72
C ASP A 512 -20.47 -13.50 13.11
N ASP A 513 -21.48 -13.85 13.88
CA ASP A 513 -21.37 -14.27 15.28
C ASP A 513 -20.78 -15.68 15.47
N ASP A 514 -20.67 -16.49 14.42
CA ASP A 514 -20.12 -17.86 14.49
C ASP A 514 -18.75 -18.07 13.85
N ASP A 515 -18.30 -17.12 13.02
CA ASP A 515 -16.98 -17.14 12.38
C ASP A 515 -15.85 -16.79 13.37
N TRP A 516 -14.61 -17.13 13.02
CA TRP A 516 -13.43 -16.72 13.80
C TRP A 516 -12.66 -15.59 13.11
N TYR A 517 -12.28 -14.60 13.90
CA TYR A 517 -11.52 -13.43 13.50
C TYR A 517 -10.31 -13.24 14.41
N GLY A 518 -9.12 -13.31 13.81
CA GLY A 518 -7.87 -13.01 14.49
C GLY A 518 -7.79 -11.54 14.91
N PRO A 519 -6.92 -11.20 15.87
CA PRO A 519 -6.85 -9.87 16.51
C PRO A 519 -6.45 -8.72 15.57
N ASP A 520 -5.90 -9.01 14.39
CA ASP A 520 -5.54 -7.98 13.40
C ASP A 520 -6.49 -7.95 12.20
N HIS A 521 -7.62 -8.66 12.24
CA HIS A 521 -8.53 -8.79 11.11
C HIS A 521 -8.99 -7.44 10.57
N LEU A 522 -9.46 -6.54 11.44
CA LEU A 522 -9.93 -5.21 11.02
C LEU A 522 -8.77 -4.30 10.58
N ALA A 523 -7.61 -4.41 11.22
CA ALA A 523 -6.41 -3.67 10.81
C ALA A 523 -5.95 -4.09 9.40
N ASP A 524 -5.98 -5.38 9.08
CA ASP A 524 -5.66 -5.89 7.75
C ASP A 524 -6.65 -5.41 6.69
N LEU A 525 -7.96 -5.34 7.00
CA LEU A 525 -8.97 -4.80 6.09
C LEU A 525 -8.73 -3.29 5.82
N LEU A 526 -8.40 -2.51 6.86
CA LEU A 526 -8.07 -1.09 6.68
C LEU A 526 -6.77 -0.87 5.90
N LEU A 527 -5.73 -1.67 6.17
CA LEU A 527 -4.52 -1.66 5.36
C LEU A 527 -4.85 -2.00 3.90
N ALA A 528 -5.67 -3.03 3.67
CA ALA A 528 -6.13 -3.40 2.34
C ALA A 528 -6.89 -2.29 1.63
N GLN A 529 -7.75 -1.58 2.34
CA GLN A 529 -8.43 -0.41 1.82
C GLN A 529 -7.45 0.70 1.45
N SER A 530 -6.46 0.96 2.30
CA SER A 530 -5.44 1.98 2.09
C SER A 530 -4.58 1.72 0.85
N TYR A 531 -3.97 0.54 0.73
CA TYR A 531 -3.02 0.26 -0.37
C TYR A 531 -3.72 -0.08 -1.69
N SER A 532 -4.97 -0.58 -1.67
CA SER A 532 -5.72 -0.86 -2.90
C SER A 532 -6.51 0.35 -3.39
N GLY A 533 -6.83 1.29 -2.49
CA GLY A 533 -7.78 2.37 -2.75
C GLY A 533 -9.19 1.87 -3.10
N ALA A 534 -9.52 0.61 -2.82
CA ALA A 534 -10.82 0.05 -3.14
C ALA A 534 -11.95 0.68 -2.30
N ASP A 535 -13.15 0.67 -2.87
CA ASP A 535 -14.37 1.21 -2.27
C ASP A 535 -14.95 0.26 -1.23
N LEU A 536 -14.75 -1.03 -1.45
CA LEU A 536 -15.11 -2.13 -0.56
C LEU A 536 -13.99 -3.17 -0.57
N VAL A 537 -13.65 -3.67 0.62
CA VAL A 537 -12.65 -4.73 0.79
C VAL A 537 -13.26 -5.90 1.55
N GLY A 538 -12.66 -7.07 1.42
CA GLY A 538 -12.98 -8.21 2.28
C GLY A 538 -11.94 -9.31 2.19
N ALA A 539 -12.00 -10.24 3.12
CA ALA A 539 -11.06 -11.35 3.19
C ALA A 539 -11.45 -12.48 2.23
N ALA A 540 -10.45 -13.22 1.77
CA ALA A 540 -10.68 -14.53 1.17
C ALA A 540 -11.12 -15.53 2.26
N PRO A 541 -12.18 -16.32 2.06
CA PRO A 541 -12.56 -17.36 3.00
C PRO A 541 -11.66 -18.59 2.79
N GLU A 542 -10.39 -18.49 3.16
CA GLU A 542 -9.42 -19.55 2.92
C GLU A 542 -9.60 -20.73 3.87
N PHE A 543 -9.92 -20.47 5.14
CA PHE A 543 -10.06 -21.48 6.17
C PHE A 543 -11.53 -21.73 6.46
N PHE A 544 -11.93 -23.00 6.49
CA PHE A 544 -13.26 -23.43 6.91
C PHE A 544 -13.14 -24.49 8.00
N TYR A 545 -13.88 -24.31 9.10
CA TYR A 545 -14.09 -25.35 10.10
C TYR A 545 -15.42 -26.05 9.86
N LEU A 546 -15.35 -27.33 9.48
CA LEU A 546 -16.48 -28.21 9.20
C LEU A 546 -16.83 -28.97 10.48
N ALA A 547 -17.57 -28.32 11.39
CA ALA A 547 -17.86 -28.87 12.72
C ALA A 547 -18.54 -30.26 12.71
N PRO A 548 -19.49 -30.59 11.79
CA PRO A 548 -20.13 -31.90 11.76
C PRO A 548 -19.17 -33.08 11.59
N ILE A 549 -17.98 -32.83 11.03
CA ILE A 549 -16.93 -33.85 10.83
C ILE A 549 -15.62 -33.48 11.55
N GLY A 550 -15.65 -32.48 12.44
CA GLY A 550 -14.51 -32.02 13.21
C GLY A 550 -13.26 -31.81 12.38
N THR A 551 -13.35 -31.07 11.27
CA THR A 551 -12.23 -30.92 10.31
C THR A 551 -12.06 -29.46 9.91
N THR A 552 -10.82 -28.98 9.89
CA THR A 552 -10.47 -27.69 9.26
C THR A 552 -9.86 -27.92 7.89
N VAL A 553 -10.32 -27.16 6.89
CA VAL A 553 -9.75 -27.17 5.53
C VAL A 553 -9.27 -25.78 5.15
N ARG A 554 -8.07 -25.72 4.56
CA ARG A 554 -7.59 -24.53 3.84
C ARG A 554 -7.81 -24.74 2.35
N ARG A 555 -8.69 -23.94 1.77
CA ARG A 555 -9.03 -24.00 0.34
C ARG A 555 -8.16 -23.06 -0.47
N GLU A 556 -8.09 -23.35 -1.77
CA GLU A 556 -7.39 -22.50 -2.71
C GLU A 556 -8.27 -21.30 -3.11
N PHE A 557 -7.88 -20.11 -2.66
CA PHE A 557 -8.40 -18.84 -3.14
C PHE A 557 -7.25 -17.99 -3.66
N ARG A 558 -7.52 -17.24 -4.73
CA ARG A 558 -6.60 -16.17 -5.13
C ARG A 558 -6.82 -14.97 -4.21
N THR A 559 -5.75 -14.47 -3.61
CA THR A 559 -5.75 -13.34 -2.68
C THR A 559 -5.05 -12.14 -3.31
N GLU A 560 -5.10 -11.01 -2.61
CA GLU A 560 -4.42 -9.77 -2.94
C GLU A 560 -4.72 -9.25 -4.36
N LEU A 561 -6.00 -9.21 -4.73
CA LEU A 561 -6.45 -8.80 -6.06
C LEU A 561 -7.81 -8.11 -6.04
N TYR A 562 -8.07 -7.31 -7.08
CA TYR A 562 -9.41 -6.80 -7.35
C TYR A 562 -10.33 -7.94 -7.80
N SER A 563 -11.46 -8.09 -7.12
CA SER A 563 -12.42 -9.17 -7.36
C SER A 563 -13.82 -8.64 -7.21
N GLU A 564 -14.77 -9.16 -7.98
CA GLU A 564 -16.20 -8.87 -7.77
C GLU A 564 -16.76 -9.54 -6.50
N HIS A 565 -16.01 -10.45 -5.87
CA HIS A 565 -16.49 -11.28 -4.78
C HIS A 565 -15.52 -11.35 -3.60
N VAL A 566 -16.03 -11.05 -2.41
CA VAL A 566 -15.39 -11.23 -1.09
C VAL A 566 -16.30 -12.03 -0.16
N ALA A 567 -15.77 -12.54 0.96
CA ALA A 567 -16.62 -13.19 1.96
C ALA A 567 -17.53 -12.17 2.65
N GLY A 568 -18.84 -12.45 2.66
CA GLY A 568 -19.86 -11.57 3.23
C GLY A 568 -19.64 -11.25 4.71
N SER A 569 -19.10 -12.18 5.49
CA SER A 569 -18.71 -12.01 6.91
C SER A 569 -17.46 -11.15 7.13
N SER A 570 -16.89 -10.56 6.09
CA SER A 570 -15.65 -9.78 6.20
C SER A 570 -15.68 -8.49 5.39
N ILE A 571 -16.87 -8.05 4.96
CA ILE A 571 -17.02 -6.84 4.17
C ILE A 571 -16.66 -5.64 5.04
N LEU A 572 -15.72 -4.82 4.58
CA LEU A 572 -15.47 -3.47 5.08
C LEU A 572 -15.67 -2.47 3.94
N VAL A 573 -16.47 -1.43 4.19
CA VAL A 573 -16.87 -0.42 3.21
C VAL A 573 -16.83 0.95 3.87
N SER A 574 -16.39 1.98 3.14
CA SER A 574 -16.47 3.36 3.65
C SER A 574 -17.93 3.79 3.76
N ARG A 575 -18.26 4.58 4.78
CA ARG A 575 -19.63 5.11 4.96
C ARG A 575 -20.15 5.84 3.72
N GLY A 576 -19.31 6.67 3.11
CA GLY A 576 -19.68 7.41 1.90
C GLY A 576 -20.06 6.51 0.72
N VAL A 577 -19.36 5.38 0.54
CA VAL A 577 -19.71 4.38 -0.49
C VAL A 577 -21.00 3.67 -0.13
N PHE A 578 -21.13 3.19 1.12
CA PHE A 578 -22.32 2.47 1.58
C PHE A 578 -23.59 3.31 1.41
N ASP A 579 -23.56 4.56 1.88
CA ASP A 579 -24.69 5.49 1.75
C ASP A 579 -24.94 5.85 0.27
N GLY A 580 -23.89 6.02 -0.52
CA GLY A 580 -23.97 6.37 -1.94
C GLY A 580 -24.61 5.29 -2.82
N VAL A 581 -24.48 4.01 -2.44
CA VAL A 581 -25.11 2.88 -3.16
C VAL A 581 -26.46 2.45 -2.57
N GLY A 582 -26.91 3.11 -1.49
CA GLY A 582 -28.21 2.82 -0.85
C GLY A 582 -28.19 1.70 0.18
N GLY A 583 -27.00 1.27 0.63
CA GLY A 583 -26.83 0.24 1.66
C GLY A 583 -27.23 -1.17 1.24
N PHE A 584 -27.66 -1.98 2.20
CA PHE A 584 -28.08 -3.36 1.94
C PHE A 584 -29.48 -3.40 1.32
N ARG A 585 -29.72 -4.31 0.36
CA ARG A 585 -31.09 -4.52 -0.14
C ARG A 585 -31.98 -5.16 0.94
N PRO A 586 -33.26 -4.76 1.07
CA PRO A 586 -34.20 -5.31 2.07
C PRO A 586 -34.72 -6.70 1.66
N ILE A 587 -33.81 -7.67 1.60
CA ILE A 587 -34.07 -9.07 1.24
C ILE A 587 -33.52 -9.99 2.32
N SER A 588 -33.95 -11.26 2.32
CA SER A 588 -33.61 -12.24 3.35
C SER A 588 -32.34 -13.03 3.08
N ARG A 589 -31.91 -13.11 1.82
CA ARG A 589 -30.75 -13.91 1.36
C ARG A 589 -29.94 -13.09 0.37
N THR A 590 -28.67 -13.47 0.17
CA THR A 590 -27.74 -12.82 -0.77
C THR A 590 -27.59 -11.31 -0.56
N VAL A 591 -27.83 -10.84 0.67
CA VAL A 591 -27.78 -9.41 1.02
C VAL A 591 -26.40 -8.84 0.75
N ASP A 592 -25.35 -9.56 1.15
CA ASP A 592 -23.95 -9.19 0.92
C ASP A 592 -23.63 -9.11 -0.58
N GLY A 593 -24.04 -10.12 -1.36
CA GLY A 593 -23.82 -10.15 -2.82
C GLY A 593 -24.48 -8.97 -3.53
N GLN A 594 -25.67 -8.57 -3.11
CA GLN A 594 -26.35 -7.40 -3.68
C GLN A 594 -25.66 -6.07 -3.34
N LEU A 595 -25.02 -5.96 -2.17
CA LEU A 595 -24.17 -4.80 -1.87
C LEU A 595 -22.95 -4.78 -2.80
N LEU A 596 -22.28 -5.92 -3.01
CA LEU A 596 -21.14 -6.03 -3.94
C LEU A 596 -21.55 -5.64 -5.38
N GLU A 597 -22.70 -6.13 -5.85
CA GLU A 597 -23.27 -5.74 -7.15
C GLU A 597 -23.55 -4.23 -7.23
N SER A 598 -24.13 -3.64 -6.19
CA SER A 598 -24.44 -2.19 -6.15
C SER A 598 -23.20 -1.32 -6.18
N VAL A 599 -22.15 -1.70 -5.44
CA VAL A 599 -20.84 -1.03 -5.48
C VAL A 599 -20.21 -1.11 -6.86
N SER A 600 -20.23 -2.29 -7.48
CA SER A 600 -19.68 -2.50 -8.82
C SER A 600 -20.45 -1.71 -9.88
N ALA A 601 -21.79 -1.70 -9.80
CA ALA A 601 -22.67 -0.93 -10.69
C ALA A 601 -22.46 0.58 -10.57
N ALA A 602 -22.08 1.08 -9.39
CA ALA A 602 -21.70 2.47 -9.17
C ALA A 602 -20.27 2.81 -9.66
N GLY A 603 -19.57 1.85 -10.27
CA GLY A 603 -18.18 2.01 -10.72
C GLY A 603 -17.15 1.87 -9.61
N GLY A 604 -17.57 1.41 -8.43
CA GLY A 604 -16.69 1.14 -7.30
C GLY A 604 -15.85 -0.12 -7.51
N ARG A 605 -14.69 -0.17 -6.86
CA ARG A 605 -13.79 -1.33 -6.90
C ARG A 605 -13.93 -2.14 -5.63
N ILE A 606 -13.89 -3.44 -5.80
CA ILE A 606 -13.88 -4.41 -4.72
C ILE A 606 -12.53 -5.11 -4.70
N TYR A 607 -11.95 -5.23 -3.50
CA TYR A 607 -10.65 -5.86 -3.30
C TYR A 607 -10.72 -7.02 -2.31
N ARG A 608 -10.10 -8.14 -2.67
CA ARG A 608 -10.00 -9.33 -1.81
C ARG A 608 -8.59 -9.48 -1.26
N CYS A 609 -8.43 -9.27 0.05
CA CYS A 609 -7.17 -9.51 0.76
C CYS A 609 -7.05 -10.97 1.23
N HIS A 610 -5.92 -11.32 1.85
CA HIS A 610 -5.71 -12.61 2.49
C HIS A 610 -6.78 -12.98 3.55
N GLY A 611 -6.93 -14.28 3.78
CA GLY A 611 -7.84 -14.88 4.76
C GLY A 611 -7.17 -15.45 6.00
N LEU A 612 -5.87 -15.22 6.22
CA LEU A 612 -5.12 -15.94 7.27
C LEU A 612 -5.51 -15.55 8.71
N ASN A 613 -6.30 -14.49 8.91
CA ASN A 613 -6.89 -14.10 10.21
C ASN A 613 -8.38 -14.40 10.30
N TYR A 614 -8.88 -15.26 9.42
CA TYR A 614 -10.30 -15.42 9.24
C TYR A 614 -10.63 -16.88 8.92
N LEU A 615 -11.51 -17.45 9.73
CA LEU A 615 -11.99 -18.81 9.53
C LEU A 615 -13.51 -18.82 9.52
N VAL A 616 -14.07 -19.41 8.47
CA VAL A 616 -15.51 -19.57 8.31
C VAL A 616 -15.97 -20.81 9.06
N SER A 617 -16.89 -20.63 10.00
CA SER A 617 -17.43 -21.73 10.78
C SER A 617 -18.66 -22.35 10.12
N ARG A 618 -18.63 -23.66 9.93
CA ARG A 618 -19.75 -24.43 9.37
C ARG A 618 -20.30 -25.35 10.45
N ARG A 619 -20.95 -24.76 11.46
CA ARG A 619 -21.45 -25.47 12.65
C ARG A 619 -22.59 -26.47 12.38
N SER A 620 -23.43 -26.22 11.36
CA SER A 620 -24.58 -27.05 11.03
C SER A 620 -24.74 -27.19 9.51
N LEU A 621 -25.42 -28.26 9.06
CA LEU A 621 -25.82 -28.47 7.67
C LEU A 621 -26.96 -27.52 7.24
N SER A 622 -27.71 -26.98 8.20
CA SER A 622 -28.83 -26.05 8.01
C SER A 622 -28.64 -24.79 8.86
N GLY A 623 -29.36 -23.70 8.54
CA GLY A 623 -29.29 -22.43 9.28
C GLY A 623 -28.27 -21.41 8.75
N HIS A 624 -27.33 -21.84 7.91
CA HIS A 624 -26.46 -20.93 7.17
C HIS A 624 -27.20 -20.27 6.00
N THR A 625 -26.93 -18.98 5.77
CA THR A 625 -27.38 -18.28 4.57
C THR A 625 -26.78 -18.92 3.30
N TRP A 626 -25.56 -19.46 3.39
CA TRP A 626 -24.92 -20.24 2.34
C TRP A 626 -25.05 -21.75 2.58
N GLN A 627 -25.68 -22.50 1.67
CA GLN A 627 -26.01 -23.92 1.83
C GLN A 627 -25.30 -24.80 0.80
N GLU A 628 -23.97 -24.82 0.82
CA GLU A 628 -23.20 -25.80 0.03
C GLU A 628 -23.00 -27.10 0.83
N PRO A 629 -23.05 -28.28 0.18
CA PRO A 629 -22.80 -29.56 0.83
C PRO A 629 -21.34 -29.66 1.29
N LEU A 630 -21.09 -30.35 2.40
CA LEU A 630 -19.75 -30.53 2.98
C LEU A 630 -18.74 -31.11 1.97
N SER A 631 -19.21 -32.01 1.09
CA SER A 631 -18.39 -32.63 0.05
C SER A 631 -17.70 -31.60 -0.85
N ARG A 632 -18.33 -30.46 -1.13
CA ARG A 632 -17.73 -29.39 -1.94
C ARG A 632 -16.46 -28.81 -1.32
N PHE A 633 -16.42 -28.71 0.01
CA PHE A 633 -15.26 -28.18 0.73
C PHE A 633 -14.09 -29.18 0.76
N LEU A 634 -14.40 -30.47 0.59
CA LEU A 634 -13.43 -31.57 0.58
C LEU A 634 -12.93 -31.92 -0.83
N GLN A 635 -13.57 -31.42 -1.89
CA GLN A 635 -13.17 -31.71 -3.29
C GLN A 635 -11.93 -30.92 -3.75
N LYS A 636 -11.75 -29.68 -3.26
CA LYS A 636 -10.63 -28.82 -3.63
C LYS A 636 -10.14 -28.05 -2.40
N TYR A 637 -9.12 -28.60 -1.76
CA TYR A 637 -8.40 -28.00 -0.62
C TYR A 637 -6.89 -28.16 -0.81
N ARG A 638 -6.12 -27.24 -0.22
CA ARG A 638 -4.65 -27.29 -0.20
C ARG A 638 -4.14 -28.09 1.00
N GLN A 639 -4.74 -27.85 2.17
CA GLN A 639 -4.36 -28.49 3.43
C GLN A 639 -5.61 -28.83 4.25
N GLN A 640 -5.51 -29.87 5.06
CA GLN A 640 -6.58 -30.36 5.93
C GLN A 640 -5.99 -30.76 7.28
N TRP A 641 -6.73 -30.47 8.35
CA TRP A 641 -6.41 -30.85 9.71
C TRP A 641 -7.64 -31.45 10.39
N ARG A 642 -7.41 -32.46 11.23
CA ARG A 642 -8.43 -32.94 12.17
C ARG A 642 -8.57 -31.94 13.31
N GLY A 643 -9.80 -31.69 13.74
CA GLY A 643 -10.15 -30.68 14.73
C GLY A 643 -10.19 -29.26 14.17
N LEU A 644 -10.38 -28.30 15.07
CA LEU A 644 -10.17 -26.90 14.76
C LEU A 644 -8.67 -26.64 14.65
N TYR A 645 -8.25 -26.01 13.56
CA TYR A 645 -6.87 -25.60 13.34
C TYR A 645 -6.77 -24.07 13.37
N ALA A 646 -5.83 -23.58 14.16
CA ALA A 646 -5.44 -22.18 14.24
C ALA A 646 -4.04 -22.01 13.65
N ASN A 647 -3.90 -21.15 12.66
CA ASN A 647 -2.57 -20.73 12.23
C ASN A 647 -2.06 -19.60 13.16
N ALA A 648 -0.76 -19.30 13.11
CA ALA A 648 -0.11 -18.34 14.02
C ALA A 648 -0.76 -16.94 14.06
N LEU A 649 -1.40 -16.48 12.99
CA LEU A 649 -2.03 -15.16 12.96
C LEU A 649 -3.44 -15.15 13.59
N MET A 650 -4.10 -16.30 13.67
CA MET A 650 -5.46 -16.39 14.24
C MET A 650 -5.50 -16.22 15.76
N GLU A 651 -4.38 -16.45 16.46
CA GLU A 651 -4.24 -16.34 17.92
C GLU A 651 -5.42 -16.98 18.69
N MET A 652 -5.86 -18.19 18.28
CA MET A 652 -6.89 -18.93 19.00
C MET A 652 -6.33 -19.41 20.35
N GLU A 653 -6.80 -18.83 21.45
CA GLU A 653 -6.52 -19.33 22.79
C GLU A 653 -7.15 -20.71 23.01
N GLY A 654 -6.41 -21.61 23.65
CA GLY A 654 -6.73 -23.04 23.78
C GLY A 654 -7.92 -23.40 24.68
N ASP A 655 -8.59 -22.45 25.33
CA ASP A 655 -9.64 -22.71 26.33
C ASP A 655 -11.05 -22.20 25.97
N ALA A 656 -11.24 -21.47 24.86
CA ALA A 656 -12.58 -21.04 24.45
C ALA A 656 -13.45 -22.16 23.82
N LEU A 657 -12.92 -23.39 23.75
CA LEU A 657 -13.51 -24.51 23.01
C LEU A 657 -13.37 -25.83 23.77
N VAL A 658 -14.02 -25.93 24.93
CA VAL A 658 -14.36 -27.22 25.55
C VAL A 658 -15.89 -27.18 25.73
N THR A 659 -16.69 -28.01 25.04
CA THR A 659 -16.91 -29.41 25.42
C THR A 659 -17.20 -30.36 24.22
N GLY A 660 -16.39 -31.42 24.08
CA GLY A 660 -16.69 -32.64 23.29
C GLY A 660 -15.41 -33.33 22.75
N PRO A 661 -15.15 -34.64 23.02
CA PRO A 661 -13.79 -35.17 23.01
C PRO A 661 -13.32 -35.60 21.60
N LEU A 662 -12.06 -35.32 21.26
CA LEU A 662 -11.02 -36.34 21.04
C LEU A 662 -9.70 -35.74 20.51
N ALA A 663 -8.65 -36.02 21.30
CA ALA A 663 -7.27 -36.35 20.95
C ALA A 663 -6.47 -35.46 19.97
N ALA A 664 -5.42 -34.87 20.55
CA ALA A 664 -4.30 -34.20 19.92
C ALA A 664 -3.52 -35.09 18.93
N GLY A 665 -2.92 -34.43 17.92
CA GLY A 665 -1.91 -34.99 17.03
C GLY A 665 -2.37 -35.09 15.58
N GLY A 666 -2.11 -34.06 14.76
CA GLY A 666 -2.43 -34.05 13.34
C GLY A 666 -1.26 -33.63 12.47
N THR A 667 -0.64 -34.59 11.80
CA THR A 667 0.26 -34.37 10.65
C THR A 667 -0.57 -33.97 9.42
N ALA A 668 -0.09 -32.97 8.66
CA ALA A 668 -0.74 -32.51 7.44
C ALA A 668 -0.66 -33.58 6.34
N ALA A 669 -1.80 -33.94 5.74
CA ALA A 669 -1.84 -34.79 4.54
C ALA A 669 -2.15 -33.91 3.32
N ALA A 670 -1.23 -33.86 2.35
CA ALA A 670 -1.45 -33.19 1.07
C ALA A 670 -2.34 -34.05 0.17
N GLY A 671 -3.43 -33.48 -0.36
CA GLY A 671 -4.32 -34.16 -1.31
C GLY A 671 -3.68 -34.23 -2.70
N ALA A 672 -3.43 -35.44 -3.19
CA ALA A 672 -2.99 -35.67 -4.56
C ALA A 672 -4.14 -35.40 -5.54
N GLY A 673 -4.03 -34.33 -6.33
CA GLY A 673 -4.95 -34.05 -7.44
C GLY A 673 -4.70 -35.00 -8.61
N GLY A 674 -5.67 -35.87 -8.88
CA GLY A 674 -5.77 -36.58 -10.16
C GLY A 674 -6.02 -35.59 -11.30
N ARG A 675 -5.35 -35.86 -12.42
CA ARG A 675 -5.26 -35.05 -13.65
C ARG A 675 -6.59 -34.61 -14.24
#